data_AF-A0A5M3ZCV1-F1
#
_entry.id   AF-A0A5M3ZCV1-F1
#
_cell.length_a   1.000
_cell.length_b   1.000
_cell.length_c   1.000
_cell.angle_alpha   90.00
_cell.angle_beta   90.00
_cell.angle_gamma   90.00
#
_symmetry.space_group_name_H-M   'P 1'
#
loop_
_entity.id
_entity.type
_entity.pdbx_description
1 polymer ?
#
loop_
_entity_poly.entity_id
_entity_poly.type
_entity_poly.pdbx_seq_one_letter_code
_entity_poly.pdbx_strand_id
1 'polypeptide(L)'
;MAGLLSQPSANPDAVKISCFRRFALLNADHGMALSVFSALVTASSLPDPISSLVSAVAAAYGPLHFGATETAHRSLREIGSPDNVPSFIEAVKKGRRKLFGYGHRAYKGVDPRVRPIQSILKDLDMSSNALLKIAERIEQTASTDDYFLKRGLYPNADFYGNFVFTGIGFEPDMIPAAMLAQRIIGIMAHWREYMPGQKRLIIFAAAIASTFSPLSANIYYPALNSIAADLHVSISQVNLTITAYMICQGLAPTLMGSFADQAGRRPAYILCFLIYISGNIALALQHSFPALLVLRGLQSSGSSGTVALASAAAADVTTSAERGTYMGITSLGNIIAPSLGPILGGILSEYLGKLTLPNPLATLRLLFELPTGLILLSNGVVFASYYSVMAAIPFQLKTIYHLSDLQIGLSFIPAGVGSLTSATFNGIMVDWNYRRTMEKAGLSMLKSPAQGRRLFSIEKARLQIGLPMTILSALTVLLYGFAIELHPPLYVTLGLIFTISFCITSAYNVMNILLVDLYYGTPATAMAANNLAYPVPISPILLTYGDTQELPIISARGLQSDLTYLLLFYDLDVIYGETATVALHWYQPNMTTQPNPEQNHAPRIQSRIKLHSSNHDDEDDLILANRTSGAEYIAPRPPPKSHHRYVYLLFHQKADYKFPSCFSHIFPPTADARAGFDVRQFMRAAKLDAPVAGNYFFVEFDGPLPTPTTPVATPTTTSLRSAPCQGLTSTTTITGAGAATAACEYAGRAQAVL
;
A
#
# COMPACT_ATOMS: atom_id res chain seq x y z
N MET A 1 4.28 45.18 -46.64
CA MET A 1 4.39 45.03 -45.16
C MET A 1 3.71 46.24 -44.52
N ALA A 2 3.08 46.09 -43.35
CA ALA A 2 2.27 47.14 -42.70
C ALA A 2 3.13 48.29 -42.13
N GLY A 3 3.55 49.22 -43.00
CA GLY A 3 4.26 50.47 -42.67
C GLY A 3 5.65 50.36 -42.00
N LEU A 4 6.09 49.15 -41.65
CA LEU A 4 7.34 48.84 -40.93
C LEU A 4 8.64 49.01 -41.74
N LEU A 5 8.58 49.37 -43.02
CA LEU A 5 9.76 49.62 -43.86
C LEU A 5 9.92 51.11 -44.13
N SER A 6 11.14 51.63 -43.98
CA SER A 6 11.48 52.99 -44.38
C SER A 6 11.56 53.10 -45.90
N GLN A 7 10.79 54.04 -46.48
CA GLN A 7 11.05 54.49 -47.86
C GLN A 7 12.10 55.61 -47.82
N PRO A 8 13.04 55.67 -48.78
CA PRO A 8 13.19 54.79 -49.95
C PRO A 8 14.01 53.53 -49.69
N SER A 9 14.64 53.37 -48.51
CA SER A 9 15.72 52.38 -48.31
C SER A 9 15.30 50.91 -48.24
N ALA A 10 14.00 50.63 -48.09
CA ALA A 10 13.41 49.32 -47.81
C ALA A 10 13.91 48.64 -46.51
N ASN A 11 14.80 49.27 -45.74
CA ASN A 11 15.22 48.77 -44.43
C ASN A 11 14.10 48.93 -43.39
N PRO A 12 14.01 48.03 -42.39
CA PRO A 12 13.01 48.13 -41.35
C PRO A 12 13.17 49.40 -40.51
N ASP A 13 12.07 50.10 -40.26
CA ASP A 13 12.04 51.34 -39.49
C ASP A 13 12.29 51.05 -38.00
N ALA A 14 13.45 51.52 -37.50
CA ALA A 14 13.90 51.27 -36.13
C ALA A 14 12.97 51.89 -35.07
N VAL A 15 12.36 53.05 -35.36
CA VAL A 15 11.45 53.74 -34.45
C VAL A 15 10.13 52.97 -34.39
N LYS A 16 9.55 52.61 -35.53
CA LYS A 16 8.32 51.81 -35.59
C LYS A 16 8.49 50.41 -34.99
N ILE A 17 9.64 49.75 -35.18
CA ILE A 17 9.94 48.47 -34.53
C ILE A 17 10.06 48.63 -33.01
N SER A 18 10.73 49.68 -32.53
CA SER A 18 10.80 50.00 -31.10
C SER A 18 9.41 50.25 -30.52
N CYS A 19 8.55 50.99 -31.23
CA CYS A 19 7.16 51.24 -30.85
C CYS A 19 6.32 49.96 -30.83
N PHE A 20 6.39 49.13 -31.87
CA PHE A 20 5.67 47.85 -31.96
C PHE A 20 6.06 46.91 -30.82
N ARG A 21 7.36 46.77 -30.52
CA ARG A 21 7.87 45.92 -29.43
C ARG A 21 7.43 46.42 -28.04
N ARG A 22 7.56 47.73 -27.78
CA ARG A 22 7.12 48.33 -26.51
C ARG A 22 5.60 48.22 -26.33
N PHE A 23 4.84 48.41 -27.40
CA PHE A 23 3.38 48.27 -27.36
C PHE A 23 2.93 46.82 -27.18
N ALA A 24 3.58 45.85 -27.82
CA ALA A 24 3.25 44.42 -27.64
C ALA A 24 3.36 43.96 -26.17
N LEU A 25 4.31 44.49 -25.41
CA LEU A 25 4.44 44.26 -23.96
C LEU A 25 3.28 44.88 -23.15
N LEU A 26 2.78 46.04 -23.55
CA LEU A 26 1.67 46.74 -22.88
C LEU A 26 0.29 46.18 -23.26
N ASN A 27 0.16 45.66 -24.49
CA ASN A 27 -1.06 45.06 -25.02
C ASN A 27 -1.19 43.57 -24.65
N ALA A 28 -0.17 42.93 -24.07
CA ALA A 28 -0.28 41.57 -23.56
C ALA A 28 -1.43 41.46 -22.54
N ASP A 29 -2.20 40.37 -22.61
CA ASP A 29 -3.31 40.14 -21.68
C ASP A 29 -2.76 39.80 -20.28
N HIS A 30 -3.16 40.59 -19.29
CA HIS A 30 -2.57 40.64 -17.95
C HIS A 30 -3.64 40.47 -16.85
N GLY A 31 -4.80 39.94 -17.22
CA GLY A 31 -5.92 39.66 -16.33
C GLY A 31 -7.04 38.91 -17.06
N MET A 32 -8.15 38.68 -16.37
CA MET A 32 -9.29 37.89 -16.86
C MET A 32 -10.15 38.65 -17.90
N ALA A 33 -9.57 38.89 -19.08
CA ALA A 33 -10.29 39.31 -20.28
C ALA A 33 -11.18 38.18 -20.84
N LEU A 34 -12.07 38.49 -21.79
CA LEU A 34 -12.97 37.51 -22.39
C LEU A 34 -12.19 36.43 -23.16
N SER A 35 -11.13 36.84 -23.86
CA SER A 35 -10.10 35.98 -24.47
C SER A 35 -9.58 34.92 -23.47
N VAL A 36 -9.02 35.39 -22.35
CA VAL A 36 -8.42 34.56 -21.29
C VAL A 36 -9.47 33.66 -20.63
N PHE A 37 -10.64 34.20 -20.28
CA PHE A 37 -11.72 33.42 -19.69
C PHE A 37 -12.17 32.29 -20.62
N SER A 38 -12.35 32.55 -21.92
CA SER A 38 -12.74 31.50 -22.87
C SER A 38 -11.65 30.45 -23.05
N ALA A 39 -10.37 30.87 -23.05
CA ALA A 39 -9.24 29.93 -23.05
C ALA A 39 -9.24 29.02 -21.81
N LEU A 40 -9.49 29.57 -20.62
CA LEU A 40 -9.46 28.82 -19.35
C LEU A 40 -10.69 27.92 -19.15
N VAL A 41 -11.88 28.38 -19.56
CA VAL A 41 -13.07 27.52 -19.61
C VAL A 41 -12.83 26.33 -20.54
N THR A 42 -12.19 26.57 -21.69
CA THR A 42 -11.85 25.50 -22.64
C THR A 42 -10.75 24.59 -22.08
N ALA A 43 -9.70 25.15 -21.47
CA ALA A 43 -8.65 24.38 -20.81
C ALA A 43 -9.17 23.48 -19.67
N SER A 44 -10.30 23.83 -19.04
CA SER A 44 -10.90 23.04 -17.97
C SER A 44 -11.39 21.65 -18.41
N SER A 45 -11.62 21.41 -19.71
CA SER A 45 -11.87 20.07 -20.27
C SER A 45 -10.60 19.35 -20.74
N LEU A 46 -9.41 19.89 -20.43
CA LEU A 46 -8.08 19.38 -20.76
C LEU A 46 -7.74 19.18 -22.26
N PRO A 47 -8.23 20.01 -23.21
CA PRO A 47 -7.76 19.98 -24.58
C PRO A 47 -6.36 20.60 -24.70
N ASP A 48 -5.76 20.47 -25.88
CA ASP A 48 -4.45 21.03 -26.18
C ASP A 48 -4.45 22.58 -26.12
N PRO A 49 -3.26 23.23 -25.98
CA PRO A 49 -3.17 24.68 -25.90
C PRO A 49 -3.63 25.42 -27.18
N ILE A 50 -3.58 24.80 -28.36
CA ILE A 50 -4.07 25.41 -29.62
C ILE A 50 -5.59 25.39 -29.63
N SER A 51 -6.25 24.29 -29.27
CA SER A 51 -7.72 24.24 -29.10
C SER A 51 -8.21 25.23 -28.03
N SER A 52 -7.47 25.35 -26.92
CA SER A 52 -7.72 26.36 -25.89
C SER A 52 -7.62 27.79 -26.46
N LEU A 53 -6.62 28.04 -27.31
CA LEU A 53 -6.41 29.33 -27.96
C LEU A 53 -7.46 29.63 -29.04
N VAL A 54 -7.90 28.65 -29.83
CA VAL A 54 -8.97 28.80 -30.85
C VAL A 54 -10.27 29.30 -30.21
N SER A 55 -10.62 28.80 -29.03
CA SER A 55 -11.76 29.31 -28.25
C SER A 55 -11.57 30.78 -27.84
N ALA A 56 -10.35 31.17 -27.45
CA ALA A 56 -10.01 32.56 -27.17
C ALA A 56 -10.10 33.45 -28.43
N VAL A 57 -9.66 32.96 -29.60
CA VAL A 57 -9.78 33.67 -30.89
C VAL A 57 -11.26 33.93 -31.21
N ALA A 58 -12.10 32.90 -31.13
CA ALA A 58 -13.53 32.99 -31.42
C ALA A 58 -14.24 33.98 -30.48
N ALA A 59 -13.96 33.91 -29.17
CA ALA A 59 -14.52 34.83 -28.19
C ALA A 59 -14.00 36.27 -28.34
N ALA A 60 -12.77 36.46 -28.83
CA ALA A 60 -12.14 37.77 -28.91
C ALA A 60 -12.46 38.58 -30.18
N TYR A 61 -12.78 37.91 -31.30
CA TYR A 61 -13.15 38.57 -32.56
C TYR A 61 -14.46 39.37 -32.46
N GLY A 62 -15.33 39.07 -31.49
CA GLY A 62 -16.64 39.70 -31.34
C GLY A 62 -16.62 41.24 -31.23
N PRO A 63 -17.68 41.93 -31.68
CA PRO A 63 -17.74 43.41 -31.75
C PRO A 63 -17.75 44.12 -30.39
N LEU A 64 -17.86 43.37 -29.29
CA LEU A 64 -17.75 43.88 -27.91
C LEU A 64 -16.39 43.58 -27.26
N HIS A 65 -15.46 42.94 -27.98
CA HIS A 65 -14.08 42.75 -27.55
C HIS A 65 -13.11 43.39 -28.57
N PHE A 66 -12.35 42.67 -29.39
CA PHE A 66 -11.35 43.33 -30.27
C PHE A 66 -12.01 44.08 -31.44
N GLY A 67 -13.21 43.69 -31.89
CA GLY A 67 -14.00 44.48 -32.84
C GLY A 67 -14.53 45.82 -32.28
N ALA A 68 -14.49 46.01 -30.95
CA ALA A 68 -14.81 47.30 -30.34
C ALA A 68 -13.78 48.39 -30.70
N THR A 69 -12.52 48.01 -30.95
CA THR A 69 -11.44 48.92 -31.36
C THR A 69 -11.67 49.50 -32.75
N GLU A 70 -12.12 48.67 -33.70
CA GLU A 70 -12.52 49.10 -35.05
C GLU A 70 -13.78 49.98 -35.00
N THR A 71 -14.76 49.58 -34.17
CA THR A 71 -15.98 50.38 -33.92
C THR A 71 -15.66 51.75 -33.29
N ALA A 72 -14.66 51.84 -32.41
CA ALA A 72 -14.19 53.09 -31.83
C ALA A 72 -13.56 54.00 -32.91
N HIS A 73 -12.70 53.46 -33.76
CA HIS A 73 -12.08 54.19 -34.87
C HIS A 73 -13.11 54.71 -35.88
N ARG A 74 -14.14 53.90 -36.18
CA ARG A 74 -15.29 54.30 -37.01
C ARG A 74 -16.07 55.44 -36.34
N SER A 75 -16.33 55.34 -35.04
CA SER A 75 -17.01 56.38 -34.25
C SER A 75 -16.25 57.71 -34.25
N LEU A 76 -14.91 57.69 -34.18
CA LEU A 76 -14.06 58.89 -34.27
C LEU A 76 -14.16 59.56 -35.65
N ARG A 77 -14.23 58.77 -36.73
CA ARG A 77 -14.47 59.29 -38.09
C ARG A 77 -15.85 59.93 -38.25
N GLU A 78 -16.89 59.36 -37.62
CA GLU A 78 -18.24 59.95 -37.60
C GLU A 78 -18.32 61.29 -36.84
N ILE A 79 -17.47 61.50 -35.82
CA ILE A 79 -17.42 62.77 -35.07
C ILE A 79 -16.81 63.89 -35.94
N GLY A 80 -15.81 63.58 -36.77
CA GLY A 80 -15.28 64.45 -37.82
C GLY A 80 -14.40 65.63 -37.35
N SER A 81 -14.85 66.41 -36.36
CA SER A 81 -14.10 67.52 -35.75
C SER A 81 -14.09 67.42 -34.22
N PRO A 82 -13.02 67.84 -33.53
CA PRO A 82 -13.01 68.05 -32.08
C PRO A 82 -14.17 68.91 -31.54
N ASP A 83 -14.73 69.81 -32.36
CA ASP A 83 -15.86 70.68 -31.97
C ASP A 83 -17.17 69.90 -31.76
N ASN A 84 -17.33 68.75 -32.41
CA ASN A 84 -18.52 67.91 -32.31
C ASN A 84 -18.50 67.03 -31.03
N VAL A 85 -17.36 66.90 -30.36
CA VAL A 85 -17.17 66.02 -29.18
C VAL A 85 -18.19 66.27 -28.06
N PRO A 86 -18.54 67.52 -27.65
CA PRO A 86 -19.54 67.74 -26.62
C PRO A 86 -20.91 67.15 -26.96
N SER A 87 -21.33 67.22 -28.23
CA SER A 87 -22.60 66.63 -28.69
C SER A 87 -22.59 65.10 -28.63
N PHE A 88 -21.44 64.48 -28.94
CA PHE A 88 -21.24 63.04 -28.83
C PHE A 88 -21.22 62.58 -27.36
N ILE A 89 -20.55 63.32 -26.47
CA ILE A 89 -20.56 63.07 -25.02
C ILE A 89 -21.98 63.16 -24.45
N GLU A 90 -22.78 64.15 -24.85
CA GLU A 90 -24.20 64.22 -24.47
C GLU A 90 -25.03 63.05 -25.03
N ALA A 91 -24.74 62.57 -26.24
CA ALA A 91 -25.39 61.37 -26.78
C ALA A 91 -25.01 60.09 -26.00
N VAL A 92 -23.78 60.00 -25.49
CA VAL A 92 -23.31 58.91 -24.61
C VAL A 92 -23.97 58.98 -23.23
N LYS A 93 -24.04 60.17 -22.61
CA LYS A 93 -24.73 60.40 -21.33
C LYS A 93 -26.22 60.06 -21.40
N LYS A 94 -26.85 60.26 -22.58
CA LYS A 94 -28.25 59.88 -22.88
C LYS A 94 -28.40 58.44 -23.40
N GLY A 95 -27.35 57.63 -23.36
CA GLY A 95 -27.38 56.20 -23.74
C GLY A 95 -27.57 55.91 -25.23
N ARG A 96 -27.59 56.93 -26.09
CA ARG A 96 -27.83 56.81 -27.55
C ARG A 96 -26.62 56.32 -28.33
N ARG A 97 -25.41 56.49 -27.77
CA ARG A 97 -24.14 55.97 -28.30
C ARG A 97 -23.31 55.37 -27.15
N LYS A 98 -22.37 54.48 -27.47
CA LYS A 98 -21.38 53.97 -26.50
C LYS A 98 -20.05 54.67 -26.71
N LEU A 99 -19.40 55.10 -25.63
CA LEU A 99 -18.00 55.50 -25.65
C LEU A 99 -17.15 54.23 -25.42
N PHE A 100 -16.56 53.72 -26.50
CA PHE A 100 -15.63 52.60 -26.45
C PHE A 100 -14.27 53.03 -25.89
N GLY A 101 -13.53 52.09 -25.28
CA GLY A 101 -12.25 52.39 -24.63
C GLY A 101 -12.34 53.08 -23.26
N TYR A 102 -13.55 53.28 -22.71
CA TYR A 102 -13.74 53.89 -21.38
C TYR A 102 -14.23 52.89 -20.34
N GLY A 103 -13.66 53.01 -19.14
CA GLY A 103 -13.77 52.03 -18.06
C GLY A 103 -12.87 50.82 -18.28
N HIS A 104 -12.37 50.25 -17.18
CA HIS A 104 -11.70 48.95 -17.16
C HIS A 104 -12.27 48.09 -16.04
N ARG A 105 -12.39 46.78 -16.24
CA ARG A 105 -13.00 45.91 -15.21
C ARG A 105 -12.07 45.71 -14.00
N ALA A 106 -10.76 45.72 -14.23
CA ALA A 106 -9.72 45.55 -13.22
C ALA A 106 -9.15 46.87 -12.67
N TYR A 107 -9.08 47.94 -13.47
CA TYR A 107 -8.57 49.25 -13.00
C TYR A 107 -9.74 50.17 -12.64
N LYS A 108 -9.75 50.66 -11.40
CA LYS A 108 -10.76 51.61 -10.88
C LYS A 108 -10.38 53.08 -11.02
N GLY A 109 -9.10 53.35 -11.31
CA GLY A 109 -8.58 54.64 -11.76
C GLY A 109 -8.15 54.57 -13.23
N VAL A 110 -7.34 55.54 -13.66
CA VAL A 110 -6.69 55.53 -14.98
C VAL A 110 -5.86 54.25 -15.16
N ASP A 111 -5.99 53.60 -16.32
CA ASP A 111 -5.19 52.41 -16.68
C ASP A 111 -3.69 52.80 -16.74
N PRO A 112 -2.81 52.16 -15.95
CA PRO A 112 -1.40 52.55 -15.83
C PRO A 112 -0.63 52.47 -17.16
N ARG A 113 -1.16 51.75 -18.15
CA ARG A 113 -0.56 51.59 -19.49
C ARG A 113 -0.83 52.79 -20.41
N VAL A 114 -1.83 53.63 -20.12
CA VAL A 114 -2.20 54.79 -20.96
C VAL A 114 -1.03 55.76 -21.13
N ARG A 115 -0.33 56.12 -20.04
CA ARG A 115 0.83 57.05 -20.10
C ARG A 115 2.00 56.49 -20.95
N PRO A 116 2.44 55.22 -20.76
CA PRO A 116 3.37 54.56 -21.68
C PRO A 116 2.91 54.56 -23.15
N ILE A 117 1.63 54.29 -23.42
CA ILE A 117 1.08 54.29 -24.79
C ILE A 117 1.10 55.70 -25.40
N GLN A 118 0.72 56.73 -24.64
CA GLN A 118 0.83 58.13 -25.05
C GLN A 118 2.29 58.54 -25.34
N SER A 119 3.28 57.96 -24.64
CA SER A 119 4.70 58.16 -25.00
C SER A 119 5.05 57.52 -26.35
N ILE A 120 4.55 56.31 -26.63
CA ILE A 120 4.76 55.63 -27.92
C ILE A 120 4.11 56.41 -29.08
N LEU A 121 2.97 57.06 -28.85
CA LEU A 121 2.32 57.91 -29.87
C LEU A 121 3.11 59.18 -30.20
N LYS A 122 3.88 59.72 -29.25
CA LYS A 122 4.81 60.84 -29.48
C LYS A 122 6.02 60.38 -30.28
N ASP A 123 6.58 59.22 -29.97
CA ASP A 123 7.70 58.63 -30.71
C ASP A 123 7.34 58.29 -32.17
N LEU A 124 6.05 58.10 -32.49
CA LEU A 124 5.52 57.88 -33.84
C LEU A 124 5.11 59.18 -34.57
N ASP A 125 5.35 60.36 -33.97
CA ASP A 125 4.86 61.68 -34.41
C ASP A 125 3.39 61.70 -34.88
N MET A 126 2.51 61.08 -34.09
CA MET A 126 1.06 61.11 -34.35
C MET A 126 0.41 62.47 -34.05
N SER A 127 1.21 63.51 -33.72
CA SER A 127 0.79 64.86 -33.32
C SER A 127 -0.07 65.58 -34.38
N SER A 128 0.10 65.21 -35.65
CA SER A 128 -0.65 65.75 -36.78
C SER A 128 -2.04 65.11 -36.94
N ASN A 129 -2.26 63.91 -36.39
CA ASN A 129 -3.42 63.07 -36.70
C ASN A 129 -4.76 63.63 -36.17
N ALA A 130 -5.71 63.89 -37.07
CA ALA A 130 -7.01 64.46 -36.72
C ALA A 130 -7.86 63.56 -35.81
N LEU A 131 -7.81 62.23 -35.96
CA LEU A 131 -8.57 61.30 -35.14
C LEU A 131 -7.98 61.19 -33.71
N LEU A 132 -6.67 61.33 -33.57
CA LEU A 132 -6.02 61.41 -32.25
C LEU A 132 -6.47 62.69 -31.51
N LYS A 133 -6.50 63.84 -32.19
CA LYS A 133 -7.00 65.10 -31.61
C LYS A 133 -8.46 65.03 -31.15
N ILE A 134 -9.31 64.27 -31.85
CA ILE A 134 -10.68 63.99 -31.41
C ILE A 134 -10.67 63.13 -30.14
N ALA A 135 -9.82 62.10 -30.05
CA ALA A 135 -9.70 61.26 -28.86
C ALA A 135 -9.12 62.01 -27.64
N GLU A 136 -8.12 62.87 -27.84
CA GLU A 136 -7.57 63.76 -26.81
C GLU A 136 -8.64 64.76 -26.31
N ARG A 137 -9.45 65.32 -27.22
CA ARG A 137 -10.58 66.17 -26.85
C ARG A 137 -11.70 65.41 -26.13
N ILE A 138 -11.92 64.14 -26.47
CA ILE A 138 -12.80 63.24 -25.71
C ILE A 138 -12.26 63.03 -24.29
N GLU A 139 -10.96 62.78 -24.10
CA GLU A 139 -10.36 62.66 -22.77
C GLU A 139 -10.46 63.96 -21.97
N GLN A 140 -10.14 65.11 -22.57
CA GLN A 140 -10.27 66.40 -21.91
C GLN A 140 -11.72 66.71 -21.47
N THR A 141 -12.71 66.32 -22.29
CA THR A 141 -14.13 66.53 -21.98
C THR A 141 -14.64 65.52 -20.93
N ALA A 142 -14.30 64.24 -21.07
CA ALA A 142 -14.75 63.19 -20.15
C ALA A 142 -14.06 63.27 -18.77
N SER A 143 -12.79 63.67 -18.70
CA SER A 143 -12.07 63.86 -17.43
C SER A 143 -12.54 65.07 -16.61
N THR A 144 -13.32 65.97 -17.21
CA THR A 144 -13.92 67.13 -16.53
C THR A 144 -15.45 67.03 -16.38
N ASP A 145 -16.09 66.02 -16.97
CA ASP A 145 -17.54 65.81 -16.89
C ASP A 145 -17.94 64.91 -15.69
N ASP A 146 -18.82 65.48 -14.88
CA ASP A 146 -19.35 64.97 -13.63
C ASP A 146 -19.95 63.54 -13.74
N TYR A 147 -20.49 63.16 -14.91
CA TYR A 147 -21.04 61.82 -15.16
C TYR A 147 -19.96 60.73 -15.22
N PHE A 148 -18.80 61.04 -15.78
CA PHE A 148 -17.69 60.09 -15.91
C PHE A 148 -16.92 59.98 -14.60
N LEU A 149 -16.67 61.13 -13.95
CA LEU A 149 -16.02 61.20 -12.63
C LEU A 149 -16.82 60.43 -11.56
N LYS A 150 -18.13 60.68 -11.42
CA LYS A 150 -18.99 59.97 -10.45
C LYS A 150 -19.16 58.48 -10.74
N ARG A 151 -18.77 58.00 -11.93
CA ARG A 151 -18.83 56.59 -12.34
C ARG A 151 -17.45 55.92 -12.43
N GLY A 152 -16.35 56.63 -12.17
CA GLY A 152 -14.98 56.10 -12.30
C GLY A 152 -14.62 55.69 -13.73
N LEU A 153 -15.15 56.37 -14.74
CA LEU A 153 -14.99 56.03 -16.15
C LEU A 153 -13.77 56.74 -16.76
N TYR A 154 -12.60 56.13 -16.62
CA TYR A 154 -11.34 56.58 -17.19
C TYR A 154 -11.01 55.89 -18.53
N PRO A 155 -10.20 56.49 -19.42
CA PRO A 155 -9.69 55.79 -20.60
C PRO A 155 -8.85 54.57 -20.21
N ASN A 156 -8.98 53.51 -20.98
CA ASN A 156 -8.18 52.30 -20.87
C ASN A 156 -7.11 52.21 -21.99
N ALA A 157 -6.20 51.25 -21.90
CA ALA A 157 -5.12 51.10 -22.89
C ALA A 157 -5.60 50.93 -24.33
N ASP A 158 -6.74 50.26 -24.54
CA ASP A 158 -7.26 49.96 -25.88
C ASP A 158 -7.82 51.21 -26.58
N PHE A 159 -8.24 52.23 -25.82
CA PHE A 159 -8.62 53.56 -26.35
C PHE A 159 -7.48 54.20 -27.14
N TYR A 160 -6.27 54.24 -26.57
CA TYR A 160 -5.10 54.82 -27.24
C TYR A 160 -4.32 53.80 -28.09
N GLY A 161 -4.44 52.51 -27.82
CA GLY A 161 -3.73 51.45 -28.54
C GLY A 161 -4.05 51.37 -30.03
N ASN A 162 -5.27 51.72 -30.44
CA ASN A 162 -5.66 51.76 -31.85
C ASN A 162 -4.75 52.72 -32.68
N PHE A 163 -4.37 53.85 -32.09
CA PHE A 163 -3.53 54.85 -32.76
C PHE A 163 -2.09 54.35 -32.95
N VAL A 164 -1.59 53.48 -32.07
CA VAL A 164 -0.24 52.89 -32.21
C VAL A 164 -0.20 51.96 -33.43
N PHE A 165 -1.24 51.15 -33.64
CA PHE A 165 -1.34 50.31 -34.84
C PHE A 165 -1.44 51.15 -36.12
N THR A 166 -2.27 52.19 -36.15
CA THR A 166 -2.41 53.05 -37.34
C THR A 166 -1.15 53.88 -37.63
N GLY A 167 -0.45 54.38 -36.60
CA GLY A 167 0.81 55.12 -36.75
C GLY A 167 2.00 54.25 -37.21
N ILE A 168 2.03 52.97 -36.83
CA ILE A 168 2.98 52.01 -37.40
C ILE A 168 2.64 51.76 -38.88
N GLY A 169 1.36 51.61 -39.20
CA GLY A 169 0.84 51.47 -40.57
C GLY A 169 -0.03 50.23 -40.79
N PHE A 170 -0.79 49.81 -39.77
CA PHE A 170 -1.86 48.81 -39.92
C PHE A 170 -3.17 49.49 -40.31
N GLU A 171 -3.90 48.87 -41.23
CA GLU A 171 -5.27 49.26 -41.58
C GLU A 171 -6.26 48.87 -40.46
N PRO A 172 -7.38 49.61 -40.26
CA PRO A 172 -8.29 49.39 -39.13
C PRO A 172 -8.79 47.95 -39.02
N ASP A 173 -9.12 47.35 -40.16
CA ASP A 173 -9.65 46.02 -40.35
C ASP A 173 -8.64 44.93 -39.90
N MET A 174 -7.34 45.25 -39.88
CA MET A 174 -6.27 44.37 -39.40
C MET A 174 -6.01 44.50 -37.89
N ILE A 175 -6.49 45.56 -37.25
CA ILE A 175 -6.21 45.84 -35.82
C ILE A 175 -6.69 44.70 -34.90
N PRO A 176 -7.90 44.10 -35.05
CA PRO A 176 -8.33 43.01 -34.19
C PRO A 176 -7.40 41.78 -34.24
N ALA A 177 -6.87 41.46 -35.41
CA ALA A 177 -5.91 40.35 -35.59
C ALA A 177 -4.54 40.70 -35.01
N ALA A 178 -4.07 41.94 -35.19
CA ALA A 178 -2.81 42.40 -34.63
C ALA A 178 -2.83 42.51 -33.08
N MET A 179 -3.98 42.92 -32.51
CA MET A 179 -4.23 42.89 -31.07
C MET A 179 -4.21 41.46 -30.52
N LEU A 180 -4.91 40.54 -31.19
CA LEU A 180 -4.91 39.13 -30.81
C LEU A 180 -3.49 38.55 -30.80
N ALA A 181 -2.72 38.76 -31.87
CA ALA A 181 -1.36 38.22 -31.99
C ALA A 181 -0.44 38.65 -30.84
N GLN A 182 -0.56 39.89 -30.35
CA GLN A 182 0.18 40.37 -29.18
C GLN A 182 -0.37 39.79 -27.85
N ARG A 183 -1.70 39.58 -27.76
CA ARG A 183 -2.37 39.03 -26.57
C ARG A 183 -2.20 37.53 -26.36
N ILE A 184 -1.85 36.75 -27.40
CA ILE A 184 -1.55 35.29 -27.30
C ILE A 184 -0.59 35.01 -26.13
N ILE A 185 0.47 35.81 -25.97
CA ILE A 185 1.49 35.60 -24.91
C ILE A 185 0.85 35.65 -23.51
N GLY A 186 -0.06 36.60 -23.28
CA GLY A 186 -0.80 36.73 -22.02
C GLY A 186 -1.81 35.61 -21.80
N ILE A 187 -2.58 35.26 -22.82
CA ILE A 187 -3.53 34.14 -22.79
C ILE A 187 -2.82 32.83 -22.46
N MET A 188 -1.67 32.57 -23.08
CA MET A 188 -0.87 31.37 -22.82
C MET A 188 -0.13 31.40 -21.47
N ALA A 189 0.17 32.58 -20.92
CA ALA A 189 0.69 32.70 -19.56
C ALA A 189 -0.35 32.27 -18.52
N HIS A 190 -1.59 32.79 -18.62
CA HIS A 190 -2.71 32.40 -17.77
C HIS A 190 -3.07 30.91 -17.93
N TRP A 191 -3.09 30.38 -19.15
CA TRP A 191 -3.27 28.94 -19.41
C TRP A 191 -2.21 28.10 -18.66
N ARG A 192 -0.94 28.50 -18.73
CA ARG A 192 0.16 27.81 -18.05
C ARG A 192 0.13 27.96 -16.51
N GLU A 193 -0.49 29.02 -15.99
CA GLU A 193 -0.68 29.25 -14.55
C GLU A 193 -1.85 28.43 -13.97
N TYR A 194 -2.90 28.20 -14.77
CA TYR A 194 -4.08 27.41 -14.37
C TYR A 194 -3.78 25.91 -14.19
N MET A 195 -3.03 25.31 -15.13
CA MET A 195 -2.78 23.86 -15.16
C MET A 195 -2.08 23.30 -13.89
N PRO A 196 -1.08 23.95 -13.26
CA PRO A 196 -0.46 23.51 -12.00
C PRO A 196 -1.43 23.26 -10.83
N GLY A 197 -2.51 24.04 -10.72
CA GLY A 197 -3.51 23.87 -9.66
C GLY A 197 -4.31 22.58 -9.82
N GLN A 198 -4.89 22.39 -11.02
CA GLN A 198 -5.62 21.16 -11.38
C GLN A 198 -4.71 19.93 -11.31
N LYS A 199 -3.48 20.04 -11.81
CA LYS A 199 -2.46 18.98 -11.72
C LYS A 199 -2.23 18.49 -10.30
N ARG A 200 -2.02 19.41 -9.35
CA ARG A 200 -1.83 19.06 -7.93
C ARG A 200 -3.06 18.36 -7.35
N LEU A 201 -4.26 18.82 -7.70
CA LEU A 201 -5.52 18.19 -7.27
C LEU A 201 -5.69 16.77 -7.83
N ILE A 202 -5.40 16.56 -9.13
CA ILE A 202 -5.43 15.23 -9.77
C ILE A 202 -4.46 14.27 -9.08
N ILE A 203 -3.23 14.72 -8.81
CA ILE A 203 -2.19 13.90 -8.16
C ILE A 203 -2.55 13.60 -6.69
N PHE A 204 -3.14 14.55 -5.97
CA PHE A 204 -3.63 14.34 -4.61
C PHE A 204 -4.80 13.35 -4.55
N ALA A 205 -5.78 13.48 -5.46
CA ALA A 205 -6.88 12.53 -5.59
C ALA A 205 -6.38 11.13 -5.98
N ALA A 206 -5.39 11.04 -6.87
CA ALA A 206 -4.73 9.79 -7.23
C ALA A 206 -4.00 9.13 -6.04
N ALA A 207 -3.29 9.92 -5.21
CA ALA A 207 -2.62 9.44 -4.00
C ALA A 207 -3.61 8.95 -2.92
N ILE A 208 -4.74 9.64 -2.74
CA ILE A 208 -5.82 9.16 -1.87
C ILE A 208 -6.41 7.86 -2.44
N ALA A 209 -6.63 7.78 -3.76
CA ALA A 209 -7.19 6.59 -4.38
C ALA A 209 -6.28 5.36 -4.24
N SER A 210 -4.96 5.50 -4.46
CA SER A 210 -4.00 4.39 -4.29
C SER A 210 -3.96 3.86 -2.86
N THR A 211 -4.10 4.73 -1.85
CA THR A 211 -4.09 4.40 -0.41
C THR A 211 -5.05 3.24 -0.06
N PHE A 212 -6.24 3.17 -0.67
CA PHE A 212 -7.28 2.19 -0.30
C PHE A 212 -6.85 0.72 -0.50
N SER A 213 -6.00 0.42 -1.48
CA SER A 213 -5.56 -0.95 -1.79
C SER A 213 -4.69 -1.57 -0.68
N PRO A 214 -3.53 -0.99 -0.30
CA PRO A 214 -2.76 -1.45 0.84
C PRO A 214 -3.47 -1.19 2.18
N LEU A 215 -4.34 -0.18 2.31
CA LEU A 215 -5.07 0.04 3.57
C LEU A 215 -6.00 -1.14 3.86
N SER A 216 -6.79 -1.58 2.86
CA SER A 216 -7.70 -2.73 2.98
C SER A 216 -6.98 -4.07 3.11
N ALA A 217 -5.71 -4.15 2.70
CA ALA A 217 -4.83 -5.28 3.00
C ALA A 217 -4.39 -5.29 4.47
N ASN A 218 -3.94 -4.15 5.00
CA ASN A 218 -3.24 -4.07 6.29
C ASN A 218 -4.15 -3.79 7.49
N ILE A 219 -5.34 -3.20 7.29
CA ILE A 219 -6.40 -3.04 8.32
C ILE A 219 -6.91 -4.38 8.87
N TYR A 220 -6.52 -5.46 8.21
CA TYR A 220 -7.01 -6.80 8.41
C TYR A 220 -6.20 -7.61 9.45
N TYR A 221 -4.88 -7.36 9.57
CA TYR A 221 -3.99 -8.16 10.42
C TYR A 221 -4.38 -8.21 11.92
N PRO A 222 -4.81 -7.11 12.57
CA PRO A 222 -5.18 -7.16 13.99
C PRO A 222 -6.42 -8.03 14.26
N ALA A 223 -7.31 -8.16 13.27
CA ALA A 223 -8.56 -8.88 13.41
C ALA A 223 -8.42 -10.41 13.22
N LEU A 224 -7.27 -10.92 12.75
CA LEU A 224 -7.06 -12.33 12.40
C LEU A 224 -7.59 -13.33 13.43
N ASN A 225 -7.18 -13.18 14.69
CA ASN A 225 -7.52 -14.11 15.77
C ASN A 225 -9.00 -13.99 16.17
N SER A 226 -9.51 -12.76 16.20
CA SER A 226 -10.94 -12.50 16.42
C SER A 226 -11.78 -13.18 15.34
N ILE A 227 -11.36 -13.07 14.08
CA ILE A 227 -12.03 -13.61 12.89
C ILE A 227 -12.12 -15.13 12.90
N ALA A 228 -11.02 -15.80 13.25
CA ALA A 228 -10.99 -17.26 13.42
C ALA A 228 -12.09 -17.75 14.39
N ALA A 229 -12.33 -17.00 15.47
CA ALA A 229 -13.24 -17.39 16.53
C ALA A 229 -14.74 -17.33 16.16
N ASP A 230 -15.22 -16.37 15.36
CA ASP A 230 -16.66 -16.34 14.97
C ASP A 230 -16.99 -17.29 13.84
N LEU A 231 -16.04 -17.52 12.92
CA LEU A 231 -16.23 -18.46 11.82
C LEU A 231 -16.02 -19.91 12.24
N HIS A 232 -15.45 -20.14 13.44
CA HIS A 232 -15.03 -21.44 13.96
C HIS A 232 -14.03 -22.15 13.02
N VAL A 233 -13.01 -21.41 12.59
CA VAL A 233 -11.99 -21.82 11.59
C VAL A 233 -10.58 -21.56 12.11
N SER A 234 -9.57 -22.25 11.57
CA SER A 234 -8.20 -22.12 12.06
C SER A 234 -7.53 -20.81 11.64
N ILE A 235 -6.59 -20.29 12.43
CA ILE A 235 -5.78 -19.12 12.04
C ILE A 235 -5.02 -19.39 10.72
N SER A 236 -4.59 -20.63 10.47
CA SER A 236 -3.97 -21.02 9.19
C SER A 236 -4.92 -20.87 8.00
N GLN A 237 -6.22 -21.14 8.16
CA GLN A 237 -7.24 -20.78 7.18
C GLN A 237 -7.33 -19.25 7.04
N VAL A 238 -7.51 -18.53 8.16
CA VAL A 238 -7.64 -17.06 8.20
C VAL A 238 -6.41 -16.28 7.68
N ASN A 239 -5.25 -16.92 7.51
CA ASN A 239 -4.08 -16.32 6.85
C ASN A 239 -4.15 -16.38 5.31
N LEU A 240 -4.71 -17.44 4.74
CA LEU A 240 -4.84 -17.65 3.29
C LEU A 240 -5.87 -16.68 2.64
N THR A 241 -6.47 -15.83 3.47
CA THR A 241 -7.35 -14.71 3.14
C THR A 241 -6.59 -13.56 2.49
N ILE A 242 -5.43 -13.27 3.07
CA ILE A 242 -4.46 -12.28 2.63
C ILE A 242 -3.85 -12.79 1.33
N THR A 243 -3.59 -14.10 1.21
CA THR A 243 -3.18 -14.74 -0.05
C THR A 243 -4.20 -14.52 -1.17
N ALA A 244 -5.50 -14.81 -0.95
CA ALA A 244 -6.54 -14.58 -1.96
C ALA A 244 -6.67 -13.10 -2.35
N TYR A 245 -6.57 -12.19 -1.37
CA TYR A 245 -6.53 -10.75 -1.60
C TYR A 245 -5.32 -10.33 -2.45
N MET A 246 -4.10 -10.79 -2.10
CA MET A 246 -2.85 -10.46 -2.81
C MET A 246 -2.82 -11.01 -4.25
N ILE A 247 -3.37 -12.21 -4.49
CA ILE A 247 -3.48 -12.78 -5.85
C ILE A 247 -4.32 -11.85 -6.76
N CYS A 248 -5.48 -11.41 -6.27
CA CYS A 248 -6.31 -10.42 -7.00
C CYS A 248 -5.67 -9.03 -7.05
N GLN A 249 -4.76 -8.71 -6.11
CA GLN A 249 -4.03 -7.44 -6.07
C GLN A 249 -2.95 -7.38 -7.16
N GLY A 250 -2.31 -8.51 -7.48
CA GLY A 250 -1.37 -8.63 -8.60
C GLY A 250 -2.05 -8.74 -9.96
N LEU A 251 -3.16 -9.49 -10.05
CA LEU A 251 -3.85 -9.76 -11.33
C LEU A 251 -4.67 -8.57 -11.84
N ALA A 252 -5.58 -8.01 -11.05
CA ALA A 252 -6.55 -7.03 -11.55
C ALA A 252 -5.96 -5.72 -12.12
N PRO A 253 -4.78 -5.21 -11.70
CA PRO A 253 -4.14 -4.07 -12.35
C PRO A 253 -3.78 -4.31 -13.83
N THR A 254 -3.56 -5.56 -14.26
CA THR A 254 -3.28 -5.86 -15.68
C THR A 254 -4.51 -5.59 -16.55
N LEU A 255 -5.69 -6.04 -16.09
CA LEU A 255 -6.98 -5.83 -16.75
C LEU A 255 -7.40 -4.35 -16.66
N MET A 256 -7.31 -3.76 -15.46
CA MET A 256 -7.74 -2.38 -15.22
C MET A 256 -6.84 -1.36 -15.93
N GLY A 257 -5.52 -1.60 -16.00
CA GLY A 257 -4.60 -0.77 -16.78
C GLY A 257 -4.95 -0.79 -18.27
N SER A 258 -5.11 -1.99 -18.84
CA SER A 258 -5.51 -2.19 -20.24
C SER A 258 -6.85 -1.54 -20.57
N PHE A 259 -7.83 -1.63 -19.66
CA PHE A 259 -9.11 -0.93 -19.77
C PHE A 259 -8.94 0.60 -19.70
N ALA A 260 -8.10 1.10 -18.80
CA ALA A 260 -7.87 2.52 -18.60
C ALA A 260 -7.09 3.22 -19.72
N ASP A 261 -6.29 2.48 -20.48
CA ASP A 261 -5.61 2.97 -21.70
C ASP A 261 -6.59 3.08 -22.89
N GLN A 262 -7.69 2.32 -22.89
CA GLN A 262 -8.72 2.34 -23.95
C GLN A 262 -9.91 3.25 -23.62
N ALA A 263 -10.49 3.11 -22.42
CA ALA A 263 -11.65 3.86 -21.95
C ALA A 263 -11.27 5.14 -21.15
N GLY A 264 -9.98 5.36 -20.90
CA GLY A 264 -9.47 6.49 -20.14
C GLY A 264 -9.48 6.30 -18.61
N ARG A 265 -8.71 7.13 -17.91
CA ARG A 265 -8.46 7.02 -16.46
C ARG A 265 -9.73 7.16 -15.61
N ARG A 266 -10.66 8.06 -15.98
CA ARG A 266 -11.84 8.38 -15.16
C ARG A 266 -12.88 7.23 -15.11
N PRO A 267 -13.28 6.60 -16.23
CA PRO A 267 -14.11 5.39 -16.17
C PRO A 267 -13.45 4.23 -15.42
N ALA A 268 -12.14 4.04 -15.56
CA ALA A 268 -11.41 3.00 -14.83
C ALA A 268 -11.43 3.21 -13.30
N TYR A 269 -11.21 4.44 -12.82
CA TYR A 269 -11.39 4.76 -11.39
C TYR A 269 -12.82 4.52 -10.89
N ILE A 270 -13.83 4.87 -11.69
CA ILE A 270 -15.24 4.62 -11.33
C ILE A 270 -15.51 3.11 -11.23
N LEU A 271 -15.03 2.31 -12.19
CA LEU A 271 -15.16 0.85 -12.18
C LEU A 271 -14.44 0.22 -10.97
N CYS A 272 -13.20 0.64 -10.68
CA CYS A 272 -12.45 0.28 -9.47
C CYS A 272 -13.29 0.52 -8.20
N PHE A 273 -13.78 1.75 -8.00
CA PHE A 273 -14.51 2.09 -6.78
C PHE A 273 -15.90 1.46 -6.70
N LEU A 274 -16.59 1.21 -7.81
CA LEU A 274 -17.84 0.44 -7.80
C LEU A 274 -17.60 -1.01 -7.34
N ILE A 275 -16.61 -1.70 -7.91
CA ILE A 275 -16.25 -3.07 -7.52
C ILE A 275 -15.77 -3.11 -6.06
N TYR A 276 -14.96 -2.14 -5.64
CA TYR A 276 -14.48 -2.04 -4.27
C TYR A 276 -15.62 -1.78 -3.26
N ILE A 277 -16.51 -0.81 -3.52
CA ILE A 277 -17.62 -0.47 -2.61
C ILE A 277 -18.62 -1.62 -2.52
N SER A 278 -19.01 -2.23 -3.65
CA SER A 278 -19.87 -3.42 -3.65
C SER A 278 -19.22 -4.61 -2.94
N GLY A 279 -17.91 -4.80 -3.12
CA GLY A 279 -17.11 -5.75 -2.36
C GLY A 279 -17.16 -5.49 -0.85
N ASN A 280 -16.97 -4.25 -0.40
CA ASN A 280 -17.05 -3.90 1.04
C ASN A 280 -18.47 -4.07 1.62
N ILE A 281 -19.52 -3.71 0.87
CA ILE A 281 -20.91 -3.88 1.34
C ILE A 281 -21.25 -5.37 1.45
N ALA A 282 -20.91 -6.17 0.45
CA ALA A 282 -21.05 -7.62 0.53
C ALA A 282 -20.18 -8.21 1.65
N LEU A 283 -18.99 -7.64 1.90
CA LEU A 283 -18.14 -8.05 3.02
C LEU A 283 -18.73 -7.70 4.40
N ALA A 284 -19.64 -6.73 4.50
CA ALA A 284 -20.31 -6.39 5.76
C ALA A 284 -21.54 -7.27 6.07
N LEU A 285 -22.05 -8.04 5.10
CA LEU A 285 -23.35 -8.74 5.15
C LEU A 285 -23.27 -10.27 5.12
N GLN A 286 -22.06 -10.81 5.05
CA GLN A 286 -21.80 -12.24 4.98
C GLN A 286 -21.61 -12.86 6.38
N HIS A 287 -21.93 -14.15 6.51
CA HIS A 287 -21.62 -14.94 7.71
C HIS A 287 -21.00 -16.31 7.37
N SER A 288 -20.61 -16.53 6.09
CA SER A 288 -20.08 -17.81 5.63
C SER A 288 -18.68 -17.67 5.04
N PHE A 289 -17.83 -18.60 5.43
CA PHE A 289 -16.41 -18.67 5.08
C PHE A 289 -16.09 -18.72 3.57
N PRO A 290 -16.90 -19.37 2.70
CA PRO A 290 -16.64 -19.40 1.25
C PRO A 290 -17.09 -18.15 0.48
N ALA A 291 -18.21 -17.51 0.82
CA ALA A 291 -18.73 -16.35 0.04
C ALA A 291 -17.74 -15.17 0.10
N LEU A 292 -17.37 -14.88 1.33
CA LEU A 292 -16.22 -14.16 1.84
C LEU A 292 -14.94 -14.32 0.99
N LEU A 293 -14.64 -15.51 0.41
CA LEU A 293 -13.40 -15.78 -0.36
C LEU A 293 -13.39 -14.99 -1.65
N VAL A 294 -14.46 -15.19 -2.40
CA VAL A 294 -14.76 -14.47 -3.63
C VAL A 294 -14.81 -12.97 -3.33
N LEU A 295 -15.36 -12.57 -2.19
CA LEU A 295 -15.55 -11.17 -1.82
C LEU A 295 -14.27 -10.42 -1.41
N ARG A 296 -13.26 -11.06 -0.79
CA ARG A 296 -11.90 -10.46 -0.67
C ARG A 296 -11.21 -10.34 -2.02
N GLY A 297 -11.34 -11.36 -2.87
CA GLY A 297 -10.82 -11.29 -4.25
C GLY A 297 -11.46 -10.14 -5.04
N LEU A 298 -12.76 -9.95 -4.89
CA LEU A 298 -13.53 -8.85 -5.50
C LEU A 298 -13.13 -7.47 -4.93
N GLN A 299 -13.08 -7.32 -3.60
CA GLN A 299 -12.62 -6.10 -2.93
C GLN A 299 -11.20 -5.72 -3.38
N SER A 300 -10.30 -6.69 -3.46
CA SER A 300 -8.94 -6.50 -3.99
C SER A 300 -8.95 -6.09 -5.46
N SER A 301 -9.75 -6.76 -6.29
CA SER A 301 -9.85 -6.45 -7.73
C SER A 301 -10.36 -5.05 -8.01
N GLY A 302 -11.27 -4.53 -7.16
CA GLY A 302 -11.71 -3.14 -7.21
C GLY A 302 -10.66 -2.15 -6.73
N SER A 303 -9.96 -2.44 -5.63
CA SER A 303 -9.00 -1.48 -5.05
C SER A 303 -7.64 -1.47 -5.74
N SER A 304 -7.10 -2.61 -6.17
CA SER A 304 -5.71 -2.74 -6.61
C SER A 304 -5.39 -1.93 -7.87
N GLY A 305 -6.34 -1.84 -8.80
CA GLY A 305 -6.21 -1.03 -10.01
C GLY A 305 -5.94 0.45 -9.73
N THR A 306 -6.43 0.99 -8.59
CA THR A 306 -6.22 2.41 -8.21
C THR A 306 -4.75 2.79 -8.06
N VAL A 307 -3.88 1.83 -7.71
CA VAL A 307 -2.43 2.03 -7.58
C VAL A 307 -1.79 2.26 -8.96
N ALA A 308 -2.06 1.36 -9.91
CA ALA A 308 -1.56 1.50 -11.28
C ALA A 308 -2.15 2.74 -11.97
N LEU A 309 -3.45 3.02 -11.75
CA LEU A 309 -4.12 4.23 -12.21
C LEU A 309 -3.51 5.50 -11.63
N ALA A 310 -3.04 5.50 -10.38
CA ALA A 310 -2.44 6.67 -9.76
C ALA A 310 -1.09 7.01 -10.38
N SER A 311 -0.22 6.01 -10.55
CA SER A 311 1.06 6.17 -11.25
C SER A 311 0.87 6.55 -12.72
N ALA A 312 -0.14 5.99 -13.40
CA ALA A 312 -0.49 6.37 -14.77
C ALA A 312 -0.99 7.82 -14.86
N ALA A 313 -1.96 8.21 -14.04
CA ALA A 313 -2.49 9.57 -14.00
C ALA A 313 -1.40 10.61 -13.65
N ALA A 314 -0.49 10.29 -12.74
CA ALA A 314 0.68 11.12 -12.45
C ALA A 314 1.64 11.22 -13.65
N ALA A 315 1.90 10.12 -14.38
CA ALA A 315 2.70 10.17 -15.60
C ALA A 315 2.03 11.02 -16.69
N ASP A 316 0.71 10.90 -16.89
CA ASP A 316 -0.06 11.64 -17.88
C ASP A 316 -0.01 13.16 -17.65
N VAL A 317 -0.03 13.62 -16.39
CA VAL A 317 -0.05 15.07 -16.04
C VAL A 317 1.31 15.66 -15.62
N THR A 318 2.43 14.92 -15.73
CA THR A 318 3.76 15.40 -15.31
C THR A 318 4.79 15.39 -16.44
N THR A 319 5.55 16.48 -16.56
CA THR A 319 6.72 16.53 -17.45
C THR A 319 7.88 15.71 -16.86
N SER A 320 8.78 15.19 -17.70
CA SER A 320 9.89 14.34 -17.26
C SER A 320 10.85 15.01 -16.27
N ALA A 321 10.89 16.36 -16.21
CA ALA A 321 11.78 17.12 -15.32
C ALA A 321 11.31 17.17 -13.85
N GLU A 322 10.02 16.89 -13.60
CA GLU A 322 9.38 16.98 -12.27
C GLU A 322 8.67 15.67 -11.87
N ARG A 323 8.58 14.71 -12.80
CA ARG A 323 7.84 13.45 -12.63
C ARG A 323 8.25 12.66 -11.39
N GLY A 324 9.54 12.61 -11.05
CA GLY A 324 10.03 11.90 -9.86
C GLY A 324 9.36 12.37 -8.56
N THR A 325 9.28 13.69 -8.35
CA THR A 325 8.63 14.29 -7.16
C THR A 325 7.15 13.91 -7.06
N TYR A 326 6.42 14.00 -8.18
CA TYR A 326 4.99 13.74 -8.20
C TYR A 326 4.63 12.24 -8.16
N MET A 327 5.46 11.37 -8.78
CA MET A 327 5.36 9.91 -8.61
C MET A 327 5.59 9.51 -7.15
N GLY A 328 6.58 10.14 -6.48
CA GLY A 328 6.78 9.99 -5.03
C GLY A 328 5.54 10.35 -4.23
N ILE A 329 4.87 11.47 -4.55
CA ILE A 329 3.62 11.89 -3.92
C ILE A 329 2.50 10.86 -4.12
N THR A 330 2.31 10.29 -5.32
CA THR A 330 1.32 9.21 -5.53
C THR A 330 1.64 7.92 -4.79
N SER A 331 2.91 7.66 -4.53
CA SER A 331 3.37 6.49 -3.77
C SER A 331 3.21 6.65 -2.26
N LEU A 332 3.08 7.88 -1.72
CA LEU A 332 2.88 8.10 -0.28
C LEU A 332 1.67 7.34 0.28
N GLY A 333 0.57 7.25 -0.49
CA GLY A 333 -0.60 6.45 -0.12
C GLY A 333 -0.27 4.99 0.15
N ASN A 334 0.59 4.39 -0.69
CA ASN A 334 1.04 3.01 -0.54
C ASN A 334 2.05 2.80 0.60
N ILE A 335 2.77 3.87 0.98
CA ILE A 335 3.82 3.84 2.01
C ILE A 335 3.23 4.06 3.41
N ILE A 336 2.19 4.88 3.52
CA ILE A 336 1.53 5.24 4.79
C ILE A 336 0.46 4.20 5.17
N ALA A 337 -0.25 3.63 4.19
CA ALA A 337 -1.35 2.70 4.44
C ALA A 337 -0.98 1.40 5.20
N PRO A 338 0.20 0.77 5.00
CA PRO A 338 0.62 -0.38 5.80
C PRO A 338 0.84 -0.06 7.29
N SER A 339 1.00 1.21 7.64
CA SER A 339 1.19 1.66 9.03
C SER A 339 -0.10 2.16 9.66
N LEU A 340 -0.96 2.86 8.90
CA LEU A 340 -2.29 3.24 9.36
C LEU A 340 -3.25 2.05 9.44
N GLY A 341 -3.07 1.04 8.57
CA GLY A 341 -3.90 -0.17 8.53
C GLY A 341 -3.99 -0.84 9.89
N PRO A 342 -2.90 -1.36 10.48
CA PRO A 342 -2.96 -2.09 11.75
C PRO A 342 -3.44 -1.24 12.92
N ILE A 343 -3.23 0.08 12.90
CA ILE A 343 -3.73 1.00 13.94
C ILE A 343 -5.26 1.11 13.85
N LEU A 344 -5.79 1.41 12.66
CA LEU A 344 -7.24 1.49 12.43
C LEU A 344 -7.91 0.13 12.58
N GLY A 345 -7.24 -0.95 12.18
CA GLY A 345 -7.69 -2.33 12.30
C GLY A 345 -7.74 -2.81 13.75
N GLY A 346 -6.79 -2.38 14.60
CA GLY A 346 -6.83 -2.64 16.04
C GLY A 346 -8.04 -1.96 16.67
N ILE A 347 -8.19 -0.65 16.46
CA ILE A 347 -9.33 0.13 16.95
C ILE A 347 -10.67 -0.43 16.46
N LEU A 348 -10.77 -0.85 15.19
CA LEU A 348 -12.00 -1.45 14.66
C LEU A 348 -12.23 -2.89 15.12
N SER A 349 -11.18 -3.68 15.38
CA SER A 349 -11.36 -5.06 15.88
C SER A 349 -11.64 -5.11 17.38
N GLU A 350 -11.16 -4.14 18.15
CA GLU A 350 -11.43 -3.98 19.59
C GLU A 350 -12.90 -3.59 19.85
N TYR A 351 -13.58 -2.98 18.87
CA TYR A 351 -14.97 -2.52 18.99
C TYR A 351 -15.98 -3.18 18.01
N LEU A 352 -15.56 -3.82 16.91
CA LEU A 352 -16.43 -3.99 15.72
C LEU A 352 -16.09 -5.11 14.67
N GLY A 353 -15.32 -6.17 14.99
CA GLY A 353 -14.93 -7.24 14.01
C GLY A 353 -16.11 -8.01 13.35
N LYS A 354 -15.98 -8.80 12.25
CA LYS A 354 -14.91 -9.73 11.74
C LYS A 354 -15.01 -9.90 10.18
N LEU A 355 -14.24 -10.73 9.41
CA LEU A 355 -14.44 -12.17 8.99
C LEU A 355 -13.43 -12.56 7.83
N THR A 356 -13.01 -13.86 7.53
CA THR A 356 -12.34 -14.47 6.27
C THR A 356 -11.65 -15.91 6.45
N LEU A 357 -11.20 -16.93 5.60
CA LEU A 357 -11.25 -17.66 4.22
C LEU A 357 -10.38 -19.00 4.25
N PRO A 358 -10.20 -19.93 3.23
CA PRO A 358 -9.55 -19.80 1.87
C PRO A 358 -10.07 -20.80 0.75
N ASN A 359 -9.44 -21.20 -0.42
CA ASN A 359 -8.05 -21.53 -0.86
C ASN A 359 -7.82 -21.65 -2.43
N PRO A 360 -6.58 -21.78 -3.02
CA PRO A 360 -6.26 -21.75 -4.48
C PRO A 360 -5.44 -22.95 -5.11
N LEU A 361 -5.22 -23.00 -6.46
CA LEU A 361 -4.13 -23.77 -7.15
C LEU A 361 -3.77 -23.30 -8.60
N ALA A 362 -2.53 -23.63 -9.05
CA ALA A 362 -2.00 -23.72 -10.44
C ALA A 362 -1.74 -22.47 -11.34
N THR A 363 -0.64 -21.71 -11.12
CA THR A 363 -0.21 -20.59 -12.01
C THR A 363 1.32 -20.46 -12.24
N LEU A 364 2.02 -21.56 -12.52
CA LEU A 364 3.49 -21.64 -12.44
C LEU A 364 4.32 -21.21 -13.69
N ARG A 365 3.71 -20.59 -14.72
CA ARG A 365 4.29 -20.54 -16.10
C ARG A 365 4.86 -19.20 -16.59
N LEU A 366 4.71 -18.10 -15.86
CA LEU A 366 5.10 -16.74 -16.32
C LEU A 366 6.50 -16.27 -15.89
N LEU A 367 7.26 -17.08 -15.14
CA LEU A 367 8.57 -16.71 -14.56
C LEU A 367 9.77 -16.74 -15.54
N PHE A 368 9.56 -17.04 -16.82
CA PHE A 368 10.61 -17.56 -17.71
C PHE A 368 11.18 -16.59 -18.77
N GLU A 369 10.83 -15.29 -18.76
CA GLU A 369 11.42 -14.31 -19.69
C GLU A 369 12.53 -13.46 -19.05
N LEU A 370 13.74 -13.51 -19.63
CA LEU A 370 14.84 -12.59 -19.33
C LEU A 370 14.78 -11.35 -20.26
N PRO A 371 15.20 -10.15 -19.79
CA PRO A 371 15.78 -9.85 -18.49
C PRO A 371 14.75 -9.57 -17.38
N THR A 372 13.48 -9.36 -17.74
CA THR A 372 12.42 -8.85 -16.85
C THR A 372 12.22 -9.73 -15.62
N GLY A 373 12.24 -11.05 -15.78
CA GLY A 373 12.08 -12.02 -14.70
C GLY A 373 13.09 -11.89 -13.56
N LEU A 374 14.33 -11.42 -13.83
CA LEU A 374 15.34 -11.20 -12.79
C LEU A 374 15.02 -9.99 -11.90
N ILE A 375 14.51 -8.90 -12.49
CA ILE A 375 14.08 -7.71 -11.75
C ILE A 375 12.82 -8.03 -10.93
N LEU A 376 11.87 -8.74 -11.53
CA LEU A 376 10.65 -9.19 -10.88
C LEU A 376 10.93 -10.13 -9.71
N LEU A 377 11.79 -11.14 -9.90
CA LEU A 377 12.20 -12.06 -8.84
C LEU A 377 12.96 -11.35 -7.71
N SER A 378 13.81 -10.37 -8.02
CA SER A 378 14.51 -9.56 -7.02
C SER A 378 13.56 -8.70 -6.18
N ASN A 379 12.61 -7.98 -6.81
CA ASN A 379 11.57 -7.24 -6.08
C ASN A 379 10.69 -8.18 -5.25
N GLY A 380 10.38 -9.36 -5.81
CA GLY A 380 9.61 -10.39 -5.13
C GLY A 380 10.27 -10.85 -3.83
N VAL A 381 11.54 -11.27 -3.89
CA VAL A 381 12.29 -11.70 -2.69
C VAL A 381 12.30 -10.63 -1.60
N VAL A 382 12.54 -9.36 -1.96
CA VAL A 382 12.49 -8.23 -1.01
C VAL A 382 11.10 -8.09 -0.36
N PHE A 383 10.02 -8.28 -1.12
CA PHE A 383 8.65 -8.25 -0.59
C PHE A 383 8.27 -9.48 0.24
N ALA A 384 8.78 -10.68 -0.08
CA ALA A 384 8.63 -11.87 0.77
C ALA A 384 9.26 -11.65 2.15
N SER A 385 10.49 -11.13 2.19
CA SER A 385 11.19 -10.82 3.45
C SER A 385 10.41 -9.81 4.28
N TYR A 386 9.85 -8.77 3.65
CA TYR A 386 9.02 -7.78 4.33
C TYR A 386 7.76 -8.41 4.95
N TYR A 387 6.93 -9.09 4.15
CA TYR A 387 5.67 -9.64 4.63
C TYR A 387 5.86 -10.80 5.63
N SER A 388 6.93 -11.59 5.51
CA SER A 388 7.23 -12.65 6.48
C SER A 388 7.58 -12.08 7.85
N VAL A 389 8.37 -11.00 7.92
CA VAL A 389 8.66 -10.29 9.18
C VAL A 389 7.40 -9.60 9.72
N MET A 390 6.66 -8.87 8.87
CA MET A 390 5.47 -8.13 9.29
C MET A 390 4.32 -9.04 9.78
N ALA A 391 4.22 -10.26 9.26
CA ALA A 391 3.26 -11.26 9.74
C ALA A 391 3.70 -11.96 11.05
N ALA A 392 5.00 -12.07 11.32
CA ALA A 392 5.53 -12.65 12.54
C ALA A 392 5.49 -11.67 13.74
N ILE A 393 5.69 -10.37 13.49
CA ILE A 393 5.73 -9.32 14.51
C ILE A 393 4.55 -9.38 15.52
N PRO A 394 3.27 -9.50 15.11
CA PRO A 394 2.17 -9.55 16.07
C PRO A 394 2.24 -10.72 17.06
N PHE A 395 2.63 -11.90 16.58
CA PHE A 395 2.80 -13.08 17.43
C PHE A 395 4.03 -12.92 18.33
N GLN A 396 5.19 -12.60 17.75
CA GLN A 396 6.44 -12.41 18.51
C GLN A 396 6.30 -11.35 19.60
N LEU A 397 5.63 -10.23 19.32
CA LEU A 397 5.43 -9.17 20.32
C LEU A 397 4.42 -9.54 21.42
N LYS A 398 3.43 -10.38 21.12
CA LYS A 398 2.47 -10.89 22.12
C LYS A 398 3.10 -11.97 23.01
N THR A 399 3.91 -12.86 22.44
CA THR A 399 4.56 -13.95 23.16
C THR A 399 5.74 -13.47 24.01
N ILE A 400 6.63 -12.61 23.47
CA ILE A 400 7.87 -12.21 24.14
C ILE A 400 7.67 -11.04 25.13
N TYR A 401 6.74 -10.11 24.84
CA TYR A 401 6.56 -8.89 25.64
C TYR A 401 5.14 -8.71 26.20
N HIS A 402 4.27 -9.71 26.02
CA HIS A 402 2.89 -9.75 26.55
C HIS A 402 2.04 -8.49 26.23
N LEU A 403 2.27 -7.89 25.06
CA LEU A 403 1.59 -6.67 24.64
C LEU A 403 0.11 -6.93 24.29
N SER A 404 -0.76 -5.96 24.61
CA SER A 404 -2.15 -5.95 24.16
C SER A 404 -2.26 -5.69 22.66
N ASP A 405 -3.38 -6.05 22.03
CA ASP A 405 -3.55 -5.90 20.58
C ASP A 405 -3.47 -4.43 20.10
N LEU A 406 -3.86 -3.46 20.95
CA LEU A 406 -3.63 -2.03 20.73
C LEU A 406 -2.14 -1.64 20.83
N GLN A 407 -1.40 -2.19 21.80
CA GLN A 407 0.05 -1.95 21.93
C GLN A 407 0.83 -2.58 20.76
N ILE A 408 0.38 -3.74 20.27
CA ILE A 408 0.89 -4.36 19.04
C ILE A 408 0.57 -3.47 17.83
N GLY A 409 -0.64 -2.90 17.73
CA GLY A 409 -0.97 -1.90 16.71
C GLY A 409 -0.03 -0.68 16.72
N LEU A 410 0.29 -0.15 17.90
CA LEU A 410 1.24 0.96 18.08
C LEU A 410 2.69 0.58 17.71
N SER A 411 3.08 -0.69 17.84
CA SER A 411 4.43 -1.18 17.50
C SER A 411 4.79 -1.05 16.00
N PHE A 412 3.79 -0.85 15.13
CA PHE A 412 3.99 -0.61 13.70
C PHE A 412 4.34 0.85 13.34
N ILE A 413 4.26 1.79 14.28
CA ILE A 413 4.61 3.20 14.03
C ILE A 413 6.08 3.35 13.58
N PRO A 414 7.10 2.75 14.24
CA PRO A 414 8.49 2.76 13.78
C PRO A 414 8.69 2.21 12.36
N ALA A 415 7.93 1.19 11.94
CA ALA A 415 7.99 0.69 10.57
C ALA A 415 7.56 1.78 9.57
N GLY A 416 6.44 2.47 9.85
CA GLY A 416 5.95 3.57 9.03
C GLY A 416 6.89 4.78 8.95
N VAL A 417 7.49 5.18 10.08
CA VAL A 417 8.48 6.26 10.10
C VAL A 417 9.74 5.86 9.32
N GLY A 418 10.16 4.59 9.38
CA GLY A 418 11.25 4.04 8.56
C GLY A 418 10.96 4.13 7.06
N SER A 419 9.77 3.70 6.63
CA SER A 419 9.36 3.77 5.22
C SER A 419 9.18 5.22 4.72
N LEU A 420 8.65 6.13 5.53
CA LEU A 420 8.44 7.54 5.18
C LEU A 420 9.77 8.33 5.07
N THR A 421 10.69 8.10 6.01
CA THR A 421 12.04 8.70 5.96
C THR A 421 12.88 8.12 4.81
N SER A 422 12.73 6.82 4.53
CA SER A 422 13.33 6.17 3.36
C SER A 422 12.85 6.78 2.05
N ALA A 423 11.54 6.97 1.87
CA ALA A 423 10.96 7.54 0.66
C ALA A 423 11.49 8.96 0.33
N THR A 424 11.69 9.79 1.36
CA THR A 424 12.20 11.15 1.20
C THR A 424 13.72 11.20 1.00
N PHE A 425 14.49 10.48 1.82
CA PHE A 425 15.95 10.45 1.73
C PHE A 425 16.46 9.78 0.44
N ASN A 426 15.91 8.60 0.11
CA ASN A 426 16.35 7.83 -1.05
C ASN A 426 16.04 8.52 -2.37
N GLY A 427 14.89 9.19 -2.50
CA GLY A 427 14.55 9.98 -3.69
C GLY A 427 15.59 11.06 -3.99
N ILE A 428 16.05 11.79 -2.96
CA ILE A 428 17.11 12.81 -3.07
C ILE A 428 18.44 12.15 -3.47
N MET A 429 18.81 11.03 -2.85
CA MET A 429 20.08 10.34 -3.11
C MET A 429 20.14 9.75 -4.53
N VAL A 430 19.03 9.19 -5.02
CA VAL A 430 18.89 8.61 -6.36
C VAL A 430 18.95 9.67 -7.46
N ASP A 431 18.30 10.82 -7.27
CA ASP A 431 18.39 11.95 -8.19
C ASP A 431 19.79 12.59 -8.18
N TRP A 432 20.43 12.69 -7.02
CA TRP A 432 21.79 13.20 -6.90
C TRP A 432 22.80 12.30 -7.61
N ASN A 433 22.76 10.97 -7.41
CA ASN A 433 23.69 10.07 -8.10
C ASN A 433 23.46 10.04 -9.62
N TYR A 434 22.20 10.14 -10.06
CA TYR A 434 21.88 10.26 -11.48
C TYR A 434 22.50 11.52 -12.10
N ARG A 435 22.32 12.70 -11.48
CA ARG A 435 22.93 13.97 -11.91
C ARG A 435 24.46 13.90 -11.91
N ARG A 436 25.06 13.43 -10.82
CA ARG A 436 26.51 13.26 -10.67
C ARG A 436 27.11 12.33 -11.73
N THR A 437 26.40 11.28 -12.13
CA THR A 437 26.89 10.33 -13.15
C THR A 437 26.69 10.89 -14.56
N MET A 438 25.63 11.67 -14.82
CA MET A 438 25.45 12.44 -16.06
C MET A 438 26.52 13.52 -16.25
N GLU A 439 26.89 14.23 -15.18
CA GLU A 439 27.98 15.21 -15.15
C GLU A 439 29.33 14.55 -15.44
N LYS A 440 29.65 13.45 -14.76
CA LYS A 440 30.87 12.65 -15.01
C LYS A 440 30.95 12.08 -16.43
N ALA A 441 29.82 11.88 -17.10
CA ALA A 441 29.76 11.43 -18.49
C ALA A 441 29.87 12.57 -19.52
N GLY A 442 29.95 13.84 -19.08
CA GLY A 442 29.99 15.01 -19.96
C GLY A 442 28.66 15.32 -20.69
N LEU A 443 27.56 14.66 -20.32
CA LEU A 443 26.28 14.70 -21.05
C LEU A 443 25.40 15.91 -20.67
N SER A 444 25.87 16.81 -19.79
CA SER A 444 25.13 17.96 -19.25
C SER A 444 24.70 19.00 -20.30
N MET A 445 25.27 18.97 -21.50
CA MET A 445 25.00 19.94 -22.58
C MET A 445 24.00 19.46 -23.65
N LEU A 446 23.52 18.22 -23.59
CA LEU A 446 22.64 17.66 -24.63
C LEU A 446 21.17 18.11 -24.47
N LYS A 447 20.74 19.04 -25.33
CA LYS A 447 19.37 19.62 -25.35
C LYS A 447 18.24 18.64 -25.72
N SER A 448 18.52 17.37 -26.02
CA SER A 448 17.51 16.37 -26.44
C SER A 448 17.48 15.14 -25.53
N PRO A 449 16.40 14.93 -24.74
CA PRO A 449 16.24 13.78 -23.84
C PRO A 449 16.20 12.39 -24.52
N ALA A 450 16.18 12.33 -25.85
CA ALA A 450 16.21 11.08 -26.62
C ALA A 450 17.63 10.67 -27.05
N GLN A 451 18.52 11.63 -27.32
CA GLN A 451 19.86 11.35 -27.88
C GLN A 451 20.86 10.86 -26.82
N GLY A 452 20.89 11.49 -25.64
CA GLY A 452 21.74 11.02 -24.53
C GLY A 452 21.35 9.63 -24.01
N ARG A 453 20.08 9.21 -24.23
CA ARG A 453 19.48 7.99 -23.68
C ARG A 453 20.03 6.69 -24.28
N ARG A 454 20.79 6.74 -25.39
CA ARG A 454 21.49 5.58 -25.98
C ARG A 454 22.95 5.44 -25.55
N LEU A 455 23.56 6.47 -24.93
CA LEU A 455 24.95 6.43 -24.43
C LEU A 455 25.04 6.24 -22.91
N PHE A 456 23.95 6.42 -22.17
CA PHE A 456 23.93 6.39 -20.72
C PHE A 456 23.15 5.18 -20.18
N SER A 457 23.86 4.22 -19.57
CA SER A 457 23.26 3.06 -18.90
C SER A 457 22.53 3.48 -17.62
N ILE A 458 21.26 3.86 -17.73
CA ILE A 458 20.39 4.26 -16.60
C ILE A 458 20.40 3.19 -15.50
N GLU A 459 20.36 1.91 -15.90
CA GLU A 459 20.48 0.73 -15.04
C GLU A 459 21.66 0.86 -14.06
N LYS A 460 22.85 1.19 -14.56
CA LYS A 460 24.08 1.31 -13.78
C LYS A 460 24.02 2.47 -12.78
N ALA A 461 23.36 3.57 -13.14
CA ALA A 461 23.19 4.74 -12.26
C ALA A 461 22.16 4.50 -11.14
N ARG A 462 21.12 3.68 -11.38
CA ARG A 462 20.13 3.28 -10.36
C ARG A 462 20.66 2.13 -9.48
N LEU A 463 21.23 1.07 -10.07
CA LEU A 463 21.74 -0.11 -9.36
C LEU A 463 22.91 0.21 -8.41
N GLN A 464 23.67 1.27 -8.66
CA GLN A 464 24.68 1.79 -7.72
C GLN A 464 24.12 2.15 -6.32
N ILE A 465 22.81 2.44 -6.22
CA ILE A 465 22.11 2.64 -4.94
C ILE A 465 21.24 1.43 -4.61
N GLY A 466 20.54 0.86 -5.59
CA GLY A 466 19.64 -0.27 -5.37
C GLY A 466 20.34 -1.50 -4.79
N LEU A 467 21.52 -1.86 -5.31
CA LEU A 467 22.23 -3.07 -4.88
C LEU A 467 22.75 -2.98 -3.42
N PRO A 468 23.43 -1.89 -2.99
CA PRO A 468 23.80 -1.73 -1.57
C PRO A 468 22.59 -1.70 -0.62
N MET A 469 21.48 -1.06 -1.00
CA MET A 469 20.26 -1.02 -0.17
C MET A 469 19.62 -2.41 -0.07
N THR A 470 19.64 -3.21 -1.14
CA THR A 470 19.15 -4.60 -1.13
C THR A 470 19.99 -5.47 -0.20
N ILE A 471 21.32 -5.40 -0.29
CA ILE A 471 22.24 -6.12 0.60
C ILE A 471 22.04 -5.71 2.06
N LEU A 472 21.93 -4.41 2.33
CA LEU A 472 21.69 -3.89 3.67
C LEU A 472 20.34 -4.38 4.24
N SER A 473 19.29 -4.45 3.42
CA SER A 473 17.99 -4.98 3.85
C SER A 473 18.07 -6.43 4.30
N ALA A 474 18.77 -7.30 3.55
CA ALA A 474 18.98 -8.70 3.93
C ALA A 474 19.78 -8.83 5.23
N LEU A 475 20.84 -8.03 5.41
CA LEU A 475 21.63 -7.99 6.66
C LEU A 475 20.79 -7.54 7.86
N THR A 476 19.89 -6.56 7.70
CA THR A 476 19.03 -6.09 8.79
C THR A 476 17.95 -7.10 9.19
N VAL A 477 17.43 -7.90 8.25
CA VAL A 477 16.49 -9.00 8.54
C VAL A 477 17.21 -10.15 9.24
N LEU A 478 18.42 -10.52 8.80
CA LEU A 478 19.25 -11.53 9.49
C LEU A 478 19.61 -11.09 10.92
N LEU A 479 20.00 -9.83 11.10
CA LEU A 479 20.29 -9.28 12.42
C LEU A 479 19.08 -9.33 13.36
N TYR A 480 17.87 -9.07 12.84
CA TYR A 480 16.63 -9.19 13.61
C TYR A 480 16.30 -10.63 14.00
N GLY A 481 16.53 -11.60 13.09
CA GLY A 481 16.38 -13.03 13.38
C GLY A 481 17.25 -13.49 14.55
N PHE A 482 18.56 -13.19 14.52
CA PHE A 482 19.44 -13.51 15.65
C PHE A 482 19.18 -12.65 16.89
N ALA A 483 18.74 -11.40 16.73
CA ALA A 483 18.50 -10.53 17.87
C ALA A 483 17.25 -10.96 18.67
N ILE A 484 16.17 -11.40 18.02
CA ILE A 484 14.90 -11.70 18.70
C ILE A 484 14.99 -12.95 19.59
N GLU A 485 15.82 -13.93 19.22
CA GLU A 485 16.15 -15.12 20.04
C GLU A 485 16.81 -14.76 21.39
N LEU A 486 17.45 -13.60 21.47
CA LEU A 486 18.10 -13.09 22.69
C LEU A 486 17.14 -12.29 23.60
N HIS A 487 15.83 -12.32 23.32
CA HIS A 487 14.76 -11.58 24.03
C HIS A 487 15.15 -10.12 24.37
N PRO A 488 15.51 -9.31 23.36
CA PRO A 488 16.15 -8.01 23.56
C PRO A 488 15.11 -6.99 24.05
N PRO A 489 15.52 -5.89 24.72
CA PRO A 489 14.58 -4.87 25.19
C PRO A 489 13.72 -4.31 24.04
N LEU A 490 12.42 -4.11 24.27
CA LEU A 490 11.43 -3.75 23.24
C LEU A 490 11.87 -2.57 22.32
N TYR A 491 12.55 -1.56 22.86
CA TYR A 491 13.05 -0.43 22.06
C TYR A 491 14.12 -0.83 21.02
N VAL A 492 14.90 -1.88 21.27
CA VAL A 492 15.86 -2.45 20.31
C VAL A 492 15.10 -3.12 19.16
N THR A 493 14.08 -3.92 19.50
CA THR A 493 13.18 -4.59 18.55
C THR A 493 12.47 -3.58 17.64
N LEU A 494 11.94 -2.50 18.22
CA LEU A 494 11.33 -1.38 17.46
C LEU A 494 12.35 -0.64 16.57
N GLY A 495 13.59 -0.46 17.03
CA GLY A 495 14.68 0.13 16.23
C GLY A 495 15.11 -0.74 15.05
N LEU A 496 15.12 -2.07 15.22
CA LEU A 496 15.37 -3.02 14.13
C LEU A 496 14.21 -3.01 13.13
N ILE A 497 12.96 -2.99 13.59
CA ILE A 497 11.75 -2.88 12.74
C ILE A 497 11.75 -1.59 11.89
N PHE A 498 12.14 -0.45 12.47
CA PHE A 498 12.39 0.80 11.73
C PHE A 498 13.46 0.61 10.65
N THR A 499 14.59 0.01 11.00
CA THR A 499 15.76 -0.11 10.12
C THR A 499 15.50 -1.06 8.95
N ILE A 500 14.84 -2.19 9.19
CA ILE A 500 14.35 -3.12 8.15
C ILE A 500 13.41 -2.38 7.19
N SER A 501 12.41 -1.68 7.73
CA SER A 501 11.41 -0.97 6.93
C SER A 501 12.03 0.14 6.08
N PHE A 502 13.02 0.86 6.62
CA PHE A 502 13.80 1.85 5.88
C PHE A 502 14.57 1.22 4.71
N CYS A 503 15.33 0.14 4.96
CA CYS A 503 16.20 -0.49 3.96
C CYS A 503 15.41 -1.20 2.85
N ILE A 504 14.36 -1.95 3.21
CA ILE A 504 13.45 -2.61 2.26
C ILE A 504 12.74 -1.58 1.38
N THR A 505 12.15 -0.54 1.97
CA THR A 505 11.49 0.54 1.21
C THR A 505 12.47 1.28 0.30
N SER A 506 13.75 1.41 0.71
CA SER A 506 14.79 2.03 -0.09
C SER A 506 15.11 1.19 -1.33
N ALA A 507 15.40 -0.09 -1.14
CA ALA A 507 15.69 -1.04 -2.22
C ALA A 507 14.53 -1.11 -3.23
N TYR A 508 13.30 -1.32 -2.74
CA TYR A 508 12.09 -1.41 -3.56
C TYR A 508 11.84 -0.15 -4.41
N ASN A 509 11.95 1.04 -3.81
CA ASN A 509 11.74 2.29 -4.53
C ASN A 509 12.73 2.48 -5.68
N VAL A 510 14.01 2.12 -5.51
CA VAL A 510 15.00 2.22 -6.60
C VAL A 510 14.69 1.26 -7.75
N MET A 511 14.28 0.02 -7.44
CA MET A 511 13.93 -0.97 -8.46
C MET A 511 12.64 -0.60 -9.21
N ASN A 512 11.63 -0.04 -8.53
CA ASN A 512 10.42 0.49 -9.18
C ASN A 512 10.73 1.66 -10.13
N ILE A 513 11.58 2.61 -9.69
CA ILE A 513 12.04 3.73 -10.53
C ILE A 513 12.76 3.19 -11.77
N LEU A 514 13.67 2.23 -11.60
CA LEU A 514 14.38 1.59 -12.72
C LEU A 514 13.43 0.88 -13.68
N LEU A 515 12.42 0.15 -13.18
CA LEU A 515 11.44 -0.54 -14.01
C LEU A 515 10.62 0.43 -14.87
N VAL A 516 10.21 1.58 -14.31
CA VAL A 516 9.49 2.63 -15.06
C VAL A 516 10.41 3.38 -16.02
N ASP A 517 11.67 3.61 -15.67
CA ASP A 517 12.68 4.20 -16.57
C ASP A 517 12.96 3.30 -17.79
N LEU A 518 12.95 1.97 -17.61
CA LEU A 518 13.13 0.97 -18.68
C LEU A 518 11.89 0.87 -19.58
N TYR A 519 10.69 0.74 -19.01
CA TYR A 519 9.44 0.50 -19.73
C TYR A 519 8.58 1.76 -19.92
N TYR A 520 9.22 2.89 -20.26
CA TYR A 520 8.58 4.22 -20.34
C TYR A 520 7.38 4.32 -21.30
N GLY A 521 7.25 3.39 -22.28
CA GLY A 521 6.14 3.35 -23.24
C GLY A 521 4.92 2.55 -22.77
N THR A 522 5.08 1.66 -21.79
CA THR A 522 4.01 0.82 -21.21
C THR A 522 4.14 0.72 -19.67
N PRO A 523 4.29 1.85 -18.95
CA PRO A 523 4.65 1.82 -17.53
C PRO A 523 3.57 1.18 -16.65
N ALA A 524 2.29 1.32 -17.01
CA ALA A 524 1.18 0.66 -16.30
C ALA A 524 1.29 -0.87 -16.39
N THR A 525 1.61 -1.41 -17.56
CA THR A 525 1.82 -2.85 -17.78
C THR A 525 3.04 -3.36 -17.00
N ALA A 526 4.14 -2.60 -17.00
CA ALA A 526 5.35 -2.97 -16.25
C ALA A 526 5.11 -2.94 -14.73
N MET A 527 4.41 -1.94 -14.20
CA MET A 527 4.04 -1.89 -12.78
C MET A 527 3.00 -2.96 -12.40
N ALA A 528 2.08 -3.32 -13.30
CA ALA A 528 1.17 -4.44 -13.08
C ALA A 528 1.91 -5.79 -13.05
N ALA A 529 2.91 -6.00 -13.91
CA ALA A 529 3.80 -7.15 -13.85
C ALA A 529 4.63 -7.18 -12.55
N ASN A 530 5.06 -6.01 -12.04
CA ASN A 530 5.72 -5.90 -10.74
C ASN A 530 4.80 -6.32 -9.58
N ASN A 531 3.52 -5.92 -9.63
CA ASN A 531 2.52 -6.34 -8.64
C ASN A 531 2.20 -7.85 -8.74
N LEU A 532 2.35 -8.46 -9.92
CA LEU A 532 2.24 -9.91 -10.09
C LEU A 532 3.43 -10.68 -9.49
N ALA A 533 4.57 -9.99 -9.27
CA ALA A 533 5.78 -10.55 -8.71
C ALA A 533 5.90 -10.39 -7.18
N TYR A 534 4.90 -9.81 -6.51
CA TYR A 534 4.78 -9.97 -5.05
C TYR A 534 4.58 -11.46 -4.74
N PRO A 535 5.50 -12.12 -4.02
CA PRO A 535 5.29 -13.49 -3.64
C PRO A 535 4.14 -13.54 -2.64
N VAL A 536 3.19 -14.44 -2.91
CA VAL A 536 2.50 -15.16 -1.85
C VAL A 536 3.58 -15.65 -0.87
N PRO A 537 3.50 -15.35 0.44
CA PRO A 537 4.55 -15.75 1.38
C PRO A 537 4.77 -17.25 1.29
N ILE A 538 6.02 -17.66 1.01
CA ILE A 538 6.38 -19.06 0.77
C ILE A 538 6.62 -19.80 2.09
N SER A 539 6.91 -19.07 3.17
CA SER A 539 7.21 -19.60 4.51
C SER A 539 6.12 -20.55 5.08
N PRO A 540 4.80 -20.29 4.93
CA PRO A 540 3.77 -21.26 5.32
C PRO A 540 3.71 -22.49 4.40
N ILE A 541 4.10 -22.36 3.12
CA ILE A 541 3.94 -23.38 2.08
C ILE A 541 5.06 -24.44 2.15
N LEU A 542 6.24 -24.08 2.67
CA LEU A 542 7.33 -25.03 2.96
C LEU A 542 7.27 -25.64 4.37
N LEU A 543 6.38 -25.16 5.24
CA LEU A 543 6.16 -25.73 6.58
C LEU A 543 4.88 -26.58 6.68
N THR A 544 4.08 -26.71 5.61
CA THR A 544 3.00 -27.70 5.54
C THR A 544 3.53 -29.12 5.29
N TYR A 545 4.27 -29.66 6.27
CA TYR A 545 4.41 -31.10 6.45
C TYR A 545 4.68 -31.46 7.92
N GLY A 546 3.60 -31.76 8.65
CA GLY A 546 3.61 -32.08 10.07
C GLY A 546 2.69 -31.14 10.86
N ASP A 547 1.59 -31.68 11.40
CA ASP A 547 0.80 -31.02 12.45
C ASP A 547 1.54 -31.18 13.80
N THR A 548 2.77 -30.66 13.88
CA THR A 548 3.58 -30.67 15.11
C THR A 548 3.03 -29.66 16.10
N GLN A 549 1.89 -30.02 16.72
CA GLN A 549 1.48 -29.46 18.00
C GLN A 549 2.62 -29.73 19.00
N GLU A 550 2.96 -28.73 19.80
CA GLU A 550 4.09 -28.79 20.72
C GLU A 550 3.89 -29.94 21.70
N LEU A 551 4.92 -30.78 21.85
CA LEU A 551 4.88 -31.93 22.76
C LEU A 551 4.94 -31.41 24.21
N PRO A 552 4.05 -31.85 25.11
CA PRO A 552 4.01 -31.34 26.47
C PRO A 552 5.30 -31.64 27.23
N ILE A 553 5.84 -30.64 27.92
CA ILE A 553 7.10 -30.76 28.67
C ILE A 553 6.83 -31.52 29.97
N ILE A 554 7.48 -32.68 30.11
CA ILE A 554 7.38 -33.54 31.30
C ILE A 554 8.65 -33.39 32.13
N SER A 555 8.50 -32.89 33.35
CA SER A 555 9.58 -32.86 34.34
C SER A 555 10.03 -34.28 34.69
N ALA A 556 11.35 -34.50 34.73
CA ALA A 556 11.97 -35.76 35.10
C ALA A 556 12.36 -35.81 36.60
N ARG A 557 11.83 -34.91 37.43
CA ARG A 557 12.19 -34.77 38.84
C ARG A 557 11.95 -36.06 39.63
N GLY A 558 13.03 -36.65 40.15
CA GLY A 558 13.01 -37.93 40.87
C GLY A 558 13.02 -39.18 39.99
N LEU A 559 13.32 -39.06 38.69
CA LEU A 559 13.64 -40.18 37.80
C LEU A 559 15.16 -40.45 37.77
N GLN A 560 15.55 -41.70 37.54
CA GLN A 560 16.95 -42.10 37.44
C GLN A 560 17.50 -41.80 36.04
N SER A 561 18.67 -41.18 35.98
CA SER A 561 19.21 -40.57 34.75
C SER A 561 19.95 -41.53 33.82
N ASP A 562 20.25 -42.74 34.28
CA ASP A 562 20.80 -43.85 33.50
C ASP A 562 19.71 -44.73 32.86
N LEU A 563 18.45 -44.59 33.29
CA LEU A 563 17.34 -45.40 32.80
C LEU A 563 16.65 -44.79 31.56
N THR A 564 16.03 -45.68 30.79
CA THR A 564 15.20 -45.33 29.62
C THR A 564 13.72 -45.52 29.97
N TYR A 565 12.88 -44.58 29.56
CA TYR A 565 11.46 -44.55 29.90
C TYR A 565 10.55 -44.65 28.67
N LEU A 566 9.34 -45.16 28.91
CA LEU A 566 8.26 -45.31 27.93
C LEU A 566 7.00 -44.65 28.50
N LEU A 567 6.44 -43.72 27.74
CA LEU A 567 5.21 -43.00 28.11
C LEU A 567 4.00 -43.55 27.35
N LEU A 568 2.91 -43.77 28.08
CA LEU A 568 1.56 -43.93 27.54
C LEU A 568 0.71 -42.74 27.97
N PHE A 569 -0.05 -42.18 27.04
CA PHE A 569 -1.06 -41.16 27.32
C PHE A 569 -2.39 -41.59 26.70
N TYR A 570 -3.46 -41.61 27.49
CA TYR A 570 -4.77 -42.08 27.04
C TYR A 570 -5.94 -41.35 27.66
N ASP A 571 -7.04 -41.33 26.91
CA ASP A 571 -8.37 -40.84 27.31
C ASP A 571 -9.19 -42.05 27.82
N LEU A 572 -9.75 -41.93 29.03
CA LEU A 572 -10.54 -42.98 29.68
C LEU A 572 -12.04 -42.93 29.39
N ASP A 573 -12.56 -41.84 28.83
CA ASP A 573 -13.99 -41.53 28.79
C ASP A 573 -14.56 -41.47 27.37
N VAL A 574 -13.81 -41.96 26.37
CA VAL A 574 -14.23 -41.98 24.97
C VAL A 574 -15.47 -42.88 24.79
N ILE A 575 -16.51 -42.34 24.17
CA ILE A 575 -17.71 -43.09 23.79
C ILE A 575 -17.69 -43.29 22.27
N TYR A 576 -17.77 -44.54 21.84
CA TYR A 576 -17.86 -44.91 20.42
C TYR A 576 -19.15 -45.70 20.19
N GLY A 577 -20.11 -45.10 19.47
CA GLY A 577 -21.48 -45.61 19.40
C GLY A 577 -22.14 -45.61 20.79
N GLU A 578 -22.60 -46.77 21.23
CA GLU A 578 -23.18 -46.97 22.59
C GLU A 578 -22.15 -47.52 23.60
N THR A 579 -20.89 -47.71 23.20
CA THR A 579 -19.85 -48.34 24.05
C THR A 579 -18.80 -47.34 24.52
N ALA A 580 -18.62 -47.25 25.85
CA ALA A 580 -17.47 -46.57 26.45
C ALA A 580 -16.17 -47.36 26.22
N THR A 581 -15.07 -46.66 25.99
CA THR A 581 -13.79 -47.22 25.58
C THR A 581 -12.61 -46.31 25.95
N VAL A 582 -11.39 -46.85 25.87
CA VAL A 582 -10.14 -46.11 26.08
C VAL A 582 -9.50 -45.82 24.73
N ALA A 583 -9.00 -44.59 24.52
CA ALA A 583 -8.25 -44.22 23.32
C ALA A 583 -6.82 -43.78 23.65
N LEU A 584 -5.84 -44.26 22.88
CA LEU A 584 -4.44 -43.92 23.05
C LEU A 584 -4.08 -42.60 22.34
N HIS A 585 -3.78 -41.56 23.10
CA HIS A 585 -3.42 -40.24 22.59
C HIS A 585 -1.92 -40.10 22.28
N TRP A 586 -1.03 -40.74 23.06
CA TRP A 586 0.42 -40.75 22.82
C TRP A 586 1.02 -42.09 23.24
N TYR A 587 2.00 -42.57 22.46
CA TYR A 587 2.90 -43.64 22.85
C TYR A 587 4.32 -43.22 22.46
N GLN A 588 5.19 -43.05 23.47
CA GLN A 588 6.54 -42.55 23.26
C GLN A 588 7.57 -43.45 23.96
N PRO A 589 8.24 -44.35 23.23
CA PRO A 589 9.38 -45.11 23.75
C PRO A 589 10.66 -44.28 23.74
N ASN A 590 11.71 -44.81 24.37
CA ASN A 590 13.08 -44.30 24.36
C ASN A 590 13.23 -42.85 24.88
N MET A 591 12.43 -42.47 25.87
CA MET A 591 12.61 -41.20 26.58
C MET A 591 13.78 -41.30 27.57
N THR A 592 14.59 -40.24 27.67
CA THR A 592 15.75 -40.16 28.57
C THR A 592 15.76 -38.82 29.28
N THR A 593 16.20 -38.78 30.54
CA THR A 593 16.36 -37.51 31.27
C THR A 593 17.44 -36.65 30.59
N GLN A 594 17.15 -35.38 30.36
CA GLN A 594 18.10 -34.38 29.86
C GLN A 594 17.88 -33.06 30.61
N PRO A 595 18.89 -32.22 30.83
CA PRO A 595 18.71 -30.88 31.41
C PRO A 595 17.80 -30.03 30.52
N ASN A 596 16.94 -29.19 31.11
CA ASN A 596 16.06 -28.31 30.34
C ASN A 596 16.90 -27.37 29.43
N PRO A 597 16.75 -27.41 28.09
CA PRO A 597 17.53 -26.56 27.19
C PRO A 597 17.30 -25.05 27.40
N GLU A 598 16.13 -24.64 27.94
CA GLU A 598 15.76 -23.23 28.08
C GLU A 598 16.66 -22.43 29.05
N GLN A 599 17.25 -23.08 30.05
CA GLN A 599 18.10 -22.39 31.04
C GLN A 599 19.59 -22.25 30.66
N ASN A 600 20.07 -22.91 29.59
CA ASN A 600 21.49 -22.85 29.20
C ASN A 600 21.99 -21.46 28.75
N HIS A 601 21.10 -20.46 28.66
CA HIS A 601 21.43 -19.06 28.37
C HIS A 601 21.42 -18.12 29.60
N ALA A 602 21.16 -18.64 30.82
CA ALA A 602 21.27 -17.85 32.05
C ALA A 602 22.74 -17.73 32.53
N PRO A 603 23.35 -16.54 32.61
CA PRO A 603 24.72 -16.39 33.09
C PRO A 603 24.82 -16.59 34.61
N ARG A 604 25.73 -17.47 35.05
CA ARG A 604 25.98 -17.80 36.47
C ARG A 604 26.36 -16.56 37.31
N ILE A 605 25.42 -16.03 38.09
CA ILE A 605 25.68 -15.01 39.13
C ILE A 605 25.14 -15.45 40.50
N GLN A 606 25.59 -16.60 41.00
CA GLN A 606 25.48 -16.98 42.42
C GLN A 606 26.73 -17.75 42.89
N SER A 607 27.76 -17.01 43.29
CA SER A 607 28.97 -17.59 43.92
C SER A 607 29.64 -16.66 44.94
N ARG A 608 28.84 -15.86 45.68
CA ARG A 608 29.40 -14.97 46.72
C ARG A 608 28.58 -14.75 48.01
N ILE A 609 27.81 -15.76 48.44
CA ILE A 609 27.47 -15.97 49.86
C ILE A 609 27.80 -17.43 50.19
N LYS A 610 28.58 -17.67 51.25
CA LYS A 610 28.70 -18.98 51.89
C LYS A 610 27.70 -19.03 53.06
N LEU A 611 26.68 -19.86 52.94
CA LEU A 611 25.88 -20.35 54.06
C LEU A 611 25.84 -21.88 53.98
N HIS A 612 25.83 -22.56 55.13
CA HIS A 612 25.81 -24.02 55.19
C HIS A 612 24.41 -24.54 54.84
N SER A 613 24.32 -25.34 53.77
CA SER A 613 23.25 -26.30 53.51
C SER A 613 23.82 -27.50 52.74
N SER A 614 23.05 -28.59 52.64
CA SER A 614 23.50 -29.91 52.18
C SER A 614 23.43 -30.14 50.67
N ASN A 615 24.23 -31.09 50.18
CA ASN A 615 24.35 -31.47 48.77
C ASN A 615 23.07 -32.12 48.18
N HIS A 616 22.07 -31.35 47.71
CA HIS A 616 20.85 -31.92 47.10
C HIS A 616 20.24 -31.18 45.89
N ASP A 617 20.75 -30.03 45.47
CA ASP A 617 19.97 -29.09 44.64
C ASP A 617 20.24 -29.13 43.11
N ASP A 618 21.08 -30.04 42.60
CA ASP A 618 21.43 -30.14 41.16
C ASP A 618 20.48 -31.07 40.33
N GLU A 619 19.53 -31.79 40.95
CA GLU A 619 18.64 -32.76 40.24
C GLU A 619 17.27 -32.19 39.81
N ASP A 620 16.91 -30.96 40.19
CA ASP A 620 15.53 -30.47 40.09
C ASP A 620 15.08 -30.04 38.67
N ASP A 621 16.02 -29.66 37.78
CA ASP A 621 15.75 -29.05 36.45
C ASP A 621 15.93 -30.02 35.25
N LEU A 622 15.69 -31.32 35.45
CA LEU A 622 15.69 -32.33 34.39
C LEU A 622 14.30 -32.47 33.73
N ILE A 623 14.28 -32.73 32.41
CA ILE A 623 13.09 -33.05 31.60
C ILE A 623 13.24 -34.40 30.89
N LEU A 624 12.12 -35.04 30.52
CA LEU A 624 12.14 -36.24 29.69
C LEU A 624 12.18 -35.88 28.20
N ALA A 625 13.36 -36.03 27.59
CA ALA A 625 13.58 -35.77 26.18
C ALA A 625 13.47 -37.05 25.33
N ASN A 626 12.91 -36.90 24.12
CA ASN A 626 12.69 -37.97 23.16
C ASN A 626 13.94 -38.27 22.31
N ARG A 627 14.20 -39.56 22.01
CA ARG A 627 15.25 -40.01 21.07
C ARG A 627 14.73 -40.73 19.80
N THR A 628 13.44 -41.03 19.68
CA THR A 628 12.89 -41.80 18.53
C THR A 628 11.45 -41.40 18.18
N SER A 629 11.06 -41.54 16.91
CA SER A 629 9.67 -41.42 16.48
C SER A 629 8.77 -42.45 17.18
N GLY A 630 7.93 -41.98 18.11
CA GLY A 630 6.85 -42.75 18.71
C GLY A 630 5.59 -42.76 17.82
N ALA A 631 4.43 -43.05 18.41
CA ALA A 631 3.15 -42.73 17.80
C ALA A 631 2.88 -41.23 17.94
N GLU A 632 2.36 -40.59 16.88
CA GLU A 632 2.06 -39.15 16.85
C GLU A 632 1.12 -38.71 17.99
N TYR A 633 1.43 -37.59 18.64
CA TYR A 633 0.68 -37.04 19.78
C TYR A 633 -0.66 -36.46 19.34
N ILE A 634 -1.75 -36.86 20.01
CA ILE A 634 -3.09 -36.31 19.82
C ILE A 634 -3.43 -35.47 21.06
N ALA A 635 -3.59 -34.16 20.91
CA ALA A 635 -3.98 -33.30 22.03
C ALA A 635 -5.39 -33.63 22.58
N PRO A 636 -5.65 -33.40 23.88
CA PRO A 636 -6.97 -33.53 24.49
C PRO A 636 -8.03 -32.68 23.79
N ARG A 637 -9.12 -33.31 23.32
CA ARG A 637 -10.27 -32.64 22.68
C ARG A 637 -11.56 -33.45 22.93
N PRO A 638 -12.15 -33.37 24.13
CA PRO A 638 -13.43 -34.04 24.41
C PRO A 638 -14.58 -33.43 23.57
N PRO A 639 -15.63 -34.20 23.27
CA PRO A 639 -16.86 -33.67 22.68
C PRO A 639 -17.50 -32.54 23.50
N PRO A 640 -18.20 -31.59 22.87
CA PRO A 640 -18.86 -30.50 23.60
C PRO A 640 -19.87 -30.95 24.63
N LYS A 641 -19.84 -30.28 25.79
CA LYS A 641 -20.61 -30.60 26.99
C LYS A 641 -20.32 -32.00 27.55
N SER A 642 -19.11 -32.50 27.30
CA SER A 642 -18.53 -33.66 27.98
C SER A 642 -17.22 -33.29 28.66
N HIS A 643 -16.83 -34.12 29.62
CA HIS A 643 -15.70 -33.89 30.52
C HIS A 643 -14.93 -35.21 30.66
N HIS A 644 -13.73 -35.27 30.09
CA HIS A 644 -12.95 -36.51 29.93
C HIS A 644 -11.70 -36.53 30.82
N ARG A 645 -11.35 -37.72 31.32
CA ARG A 645 -10.12 -37.99 32.07
C ARG A 645 -8.98 -38.39 31.15
N TYR A 646 -7.95 -37.55 31.13
CA TYR A 646 -6.71 -37.77 30.41
C TYR A 646 -5.62 -38.21 31.39
N VAL A 647 -4.96 -39.34 31.11
CA VAL A 647 -4.01 -39.98 32.03
C VAL A 647 -2.68 -40.25 31.34
N TYR A 648 -1.60 -39.75 31.92
CA TYR A 648 -0.22 -40.11 31.61
C TYR A 648 0.25 -41.23 32.56
N LEU A 649 0.84 -42.30 32.02
CA LEU A 649 1.61 -43.29 32.76
C LEU A 649 3.01 -43.44 32.15
N LEU A 650 4.03 -43.41 33.01
CA LEU A 650 5.43 -43.59 32.65
C LEU A 650 5.94 -44.93 33.18
N PHE A 651 6.59 -45.71 32.32
CA PHE A 651 7.14 -47.03 32.63
C PHE A 651 8.66 -47.05 32.42
N HIS A 652 9.38 -47.84 33.21
CA HIS A 652 10.76 -48.18 32.90
C HIS A 652 10.81 -49.10 31.68
N GLN A 653 11.53 -48.70 30.64
CA GLN A 653 11.70 -49.46 29.41
C GLN A 653 12.96 -50.32 29.47
N LYS A 654 12.77 -51.62 29.67
CA LYS A 654 13.86 -52.62 29.67
C LYS A 654 14.59 -52.66 28.32
N ALA A 655 15.89 -52.96 28.35
CA ALA A 655 16.73 -53.02 27.15
C ALA A 655 16.32 -54.10 26.12
N ASP A 656 15.54 -55.11 26.51
CA ASP A 656 14.97 -56.14 25.62
C ASP A 656 13.58 -55.78 25.07
N TYR A 657 13.05 -54.58 25.38
CA TYR A 657 11.72 -54.13 24.98
C TYR A 657 11.50 -54.22 23.46
N LYS A 658 10.36 -54.81 23.09
CA LYS A 658 9.86 -54.84 21.71
C LYS A 658 8.37 -54.52 21.73
N PHE A 659 7.95 -53.63 20.84
CA PHE A 659 6.55 -53.27 20.69
C PHE A 659 5.72 -54.51 20.28
N PRO A 660 4.61 -54.86 20.98
CA PRO A 660 3.83 -56.05 20.66
C PRO A 660 3.10 -55.94 19.31
N SER A 661 3.36 -56.88 18.39
CA SER A 661 2.80 -56.87 17.03
C SER A 661 1.26 -56.89 16.98
N CYS A 662 0.60 -57.49 17.97
CA CYS A 662 -0.87 -57.45 18.12
C CYS A 662 -1.45 -56.03 18.28
N PHE A 663 -0.66 -55.06 18.74
CA PHE A 663 -1.07 -53.65 18.86
C PHE A 663 -0.66 -52.77 17.66
N SER A 664 -0.14 -53.35 16.58
CA SER A 664 0.26 -52.61 15.37
C SER A 664 -0.87 -51.82 14.68
N HIS A 665 -2.13 -52.08 15.03
CA HIS A 665 -3.30 -51.37 14.54
C HIS A 665 -3.39 -49.89 14.96
N ILE A 666 -2.62 -49.46 15.98
CA ILE A 666 -2.67 -48.09 16.52
C ILE A 666 -1.83 -47.05 15.75
N PHE A 667 -1.01 -47.49 14.78
CA PHE A 667 -0.09 -46.61 14.07
C PHE A 667 -0.69 -45.66 13.00
N PRO A 668 -1.91 -45.87 12.45
CA PRO A 668 -2.63 -44.79 11.78
C PRO A 668 -2.95 -43.66 12.78
N PRO A 669 -2.72 -42.38 12.45
CA PRO A 669 -2.96 -41.26 13.36
C PRO A 669 -4.43 -40.82 13.40
N THR A 670 -5.37 -41.76 13.49
CA THR A 670 -6.81 -41.46 13.63
C THR A 670 -7.34 -41.97 14.95
N ALA A 671 -8.30 -41.26 15.54
CA ALA A 671 -8.95 -41.67 16.80
C ALA A 671 -9.58 -43.07 16.67
N ASP A 672 -10.22 -43.36 15.53
CA ASP A 672 -10.87 -44.66 15.24
C ASP A 672 -9.88 -45.84 15.20
N ALA A 673 -8.60 -45.59 14.92
CA ALA A 673 -7.55 -46.62 14.92
C ALA A 673 -6.95 -46.87 16.31
N ARG A 674 -7.13 -45.92 17.24
CA ARG A 674 -6.54 -45.94 18.60
C ARG A 674 -7.55 -46.13 19.72
N ALA A 675 -8.85 -46.08 19.42
CA ALA A 675 -9.94 -46.46 20.31
C ALA A 675 -9.98 -47.99 20.54
N GLY A 676 -10.35 -48.43 21.75
CA GLY A 676 -10.31 -49.84 22.15
C GLY A 676 -8.99 -50.30 22.74
N PHE A 677 -8.15 -49.37 23.23
CA PHE A 677 -6.82 -49.68 23.74
C PHE A 677 -6.85 -50.32 25.15
N ASP A 678 -6.73 -51.66 25.22
CA ASP A 678 -6.57 -52.36 26.50
C ASP A 678 -5.13 -52.21 27.05
N VAL A 679 -4.98 -51.24 27.95
CA VAL A 679 -3.74 -50.96 28.70
C VAL A 679 -3.20 -52.20 29.44
N ARG A 680 -4.08 -53.05 29.99
CA ARG A 680 -3.68 -54.24 30.77
C ARG A 680 -3.17 -55.35 29.86
N GLN A 681 -3.80 -55.56 28.71
CA GLN A 681 -3.31 -56.48 27.68
C GLN A 681 -1.99 -55.96 27.09
N PHE A 682 -1.87 -54.64 26.86
CA PHE A 682 -0.63 -54.03 26.37
C PHE A 682 0.53 -54.25 27.35
N MET A 683 0.38 -53.88 28.63
CA MET A 683 1.43 -54.08 29.65
C MET A 683 1.91 -55.53 29.72
N ARG A 684 0.99 -56.50 29.69
CA ARG A 684 1.31 -57.94 29.69
C ARG A 684 2.07 -58.37 28.44
N ALA A 685 1.63 -57.96 27.26
CA ALA A 685 2.28 -58.31 25.99
C ALA A 685 3.65 -57.63 25.83
N ALA A 686 3.80 -56.42 26.39
CA ALA A 686 5.02 -55.61 26.38
C ALA A 686 6.01 -55.93 27.54
N LYS A 687 5.64 -56.81 28.48
CA LYS A 687 6.40 -57.14 29.70
C LYS A 687 6.77 -55.92 30.58
N LEU A 688 5.92 -54.90 30.58
CA LEU A 688 6.08 -53.71 31.42
C LEU A 688 5.77 -54.07 32.88
N ASP A 689 6.56 -53.52 33.80
CA ASP A 689 6.31 -53.63 35.25
C ASP A 689 5.27 -52.59 35.69
N ALA A 690 5.17 -52.31 36.99
CA ALA A 690 4.37 -51.19 37.48
C ALA A 690 4.86 -49.84 36.90
N PRO A 691 3.96 -48.85 36.68
CA PRO A 691 4.38 -47.51 36.28
C PRO A 691 5.26 -46.88 37.36
N VAL A 692 6.30 -46.18 36.93
CA VAL A 692 7.27 -45.47 37.79
C VAL A 692 6.71 -44.10 38.21
N ALA A 693 5.93 -43.48 37.33
CA ALA A 693 5.21 -42.25 37.59
C ALA A 693 3.90 -42.22 36.81
N GLY A 694 2.98 -41.35 37.22
CA GLY A 694 1.75 -41.07 36.49
C GLY A 694 1.14 -39.75 36.95
N ASN A 695 0.28 -39.18 36.11
CA ASN A 695 -0.51 -38.00 36.43
C ASN A 695 -1.80 -38.01 35.59
N TYR A 696 -2.84 -37.34 36.05
CA TYR A 696 -4.10 -37.21 35.31
C TYR A 696 -4.65 -35.80 35.42
N PHE A 697 -5.43 -35.41 34.42
CA PHE A 697 -6.15 -34.15 34.38
C PHE A 697 -7.50 -34.35 33.70
N PHE A 698 -8.39 -33.37 33.90
CA PHE A 698 -9.68 -33.32 33.25
C PHE A 698 -9.66 -32.22 32.18
N VAL A 699 -10.40 -32.43 31.10
CA VAL A 699 -10.70 -31.38 30.11
C VAL A 699 -12.20 -31.34 29.89
N GLU A 700 -12.74 -30.14 29.85
CA GLU A 700 -14.14 -29.82 29.58
C GLU A 700 -14.20 -28.91 28.35
N PHE A 701 -15.23 -29.06 27.51
CA PHE A 701 -15.38 -28.27 26.28
C PHE A 701 -16.76 -27.63 26.20
N ASP A 702 -16.83 -26.35 26.57
CA ASP A 702 -18.06 -25.53 26.59
C ASP A 702 -18.57 -25.08 25.20
N GLY A 703 -17.93 -25.55 24.12
CA GLY A 703 -18.30 -25.16 22.76
C GLY A 703 -19.71 -25.61 22.33
N PRO A 704 -20.26 -25.01 21.26
CA PRO A 704 -21.51 -25.46 20.67
C PRO A 704 -21.38 -26.88 20.08
N LEU A 705 -22.50 -27.60 20.04
CA LEU A 705 -22.57 -28.95 19.45
C LEU A 705 -22.25 -28.89 17.94
N PRO A 706 -21.32 -29.71 17.40
CA PRO A 706 -21.14 -29.84 15.97
C PRO A 706 -22.36 -30.52 15.37
N THR A 707 -22.86 -29.99 14.26
CA THR A 707 -23.81 -30.72 13.42
C THR A 707 -23.08 -31.90 12.76
N PRO A 708 -23.62 -33.14 12.82
CA PRO A 708 -22.96 -34.28 12.21
C PRO A 708 -23.00 -34.15 10.68
N THR A 709 -21.83 -33.96 10.06
CA THR A 709 -21.67 -33.69 8.62
C THR A 709 -21.55 -34.96 7.75
N THR A 710 -21.77 -36.14 8.33
CA THR A 710 -21.88 -37.42 7.61
C THR A 710 -23.18 -38.15 7.94
N PRO A 711 -23.85 -38.77 6.96
CA PRO A 711 -25.02 -39.61 7.20
C PRO A 711 -24.63 -40.90 7.92
N VAL A 712 -25.62 -41.56 8.52
CA VAL A 712 -25.46 -42.81 9.29
C VAL A 712 -24.71 -43.87 8.49
N ALA A 713 -23.43 -44.09 8.82
CA ALA A 713 -22.72 -45.31 8.47
C ALA A 713 -23.27 -46.44 9.35
N THR A 714 -24.04 -47.34 8.75
CA THR A 714 -24.52 -48.56 9.43
C THR A 714 -23.32 -49.38 9.94
N PRO A 715 -23.45 -50.01 11.13
CA PRO A 715 -22.28 -50.43 11.89
C PRO A 715 -21.53 -51.61 11.25
N THR A 716 -20.34 -51.36 10.72
CA THR A 716 -19.33 -52.40 10.55
C THR A 716 -18.80 -52.77 11.93
N THR A 717 -19.38 -53.81 12.52
CA THR A 717 -19.08 -54.31 13.87
C THR A 717 -17.62 -54.74 14.02
N THR A 718 -16.81 -53.90 14.67
CA THR A 718 -15.57 -54.33 15.34
C THR A 718 -15.61 -53.97 16.81
N SER A 719 -16.52 -54.59 17.54
CA SER A 719 -16.25 -54.93 18.94
C SER A 719 -14.90 -55.66 19.02
N LEU A 720 -14.07 -55.34 20.03
CA LEU A 720 -12.85 -56.10 20.35
C LEU A 720 -11.76 -56.08 19.24
N ARG A 721 -11.25 -54.90 18.86
CA ARG A 721 -10.02 -54.80 18.03
C ARG A 721 -8.74 -55.21 18.75
N SER A 722 -8.77 -55.32 20.08
CA SER A 722 -7.79 -56.06 20.86
C SER A 722 -7.92 -57.57 20.60
N ALA A 723 -7.42 -58.03 19.45
CA ALA A 723 -7.19 -59.45 19.23
C ALA A 723 -6.32 -59.97 20.38
N PRO A 724 -6.73 -61.02 21.12
CA PRO A 724 -5.96 -61.52 22.25
C PRO A 724 -4.60 -62.01 21.74
N CYS A 725 -3.51 -61.39 22.21
CA CYS A 725 -2.15 -61.70 21.75
C CYS A 725 -1.85 -63.18 22.05
N GLN A 726 -1.85 -64.01 20.99
CA GLN A 726 -1.76 -65.46 21.12
C GLN A 726 -0.46 -65.87 21.84
N GLY A 727 -0.61 -66.61 22.95
CA GLY A 727 0.51 -67.04 23.81
C GLY A 727 0.40 -66.59 25.28
N LEU A 728 -0.46 -65.61 25.61
CA LEU A 728 -0.72 -65.20 27.00
C LEU A 728 -1.75 -66.12 27.67
N THR A 729 -1.31 -67.25 28.23
CA THR A 729 -2.15 -68.15 29.03
C THR A 729 -2.57 -67.53 30.37
N SER A 730 -3.81 -67.81 30.79
CA SER A 730 -4.49 -67.13 31.88
C SER A 730 -4.19 -67.70 33.27
N THR A 731 -2.95 -67.56 33.75
CA THR A 731 -2.54 -68.05 35.09
C THR A 731 -1.69 -67.06 35.89
N THR A 732 -2.21 -65.85 36.15
CA THR A 732 -1.81 -65.08 37.34
C THR A 732 -2.92 -64.12 37.78
N THR A 733 -3.61 -64.46 38.86
CA THR A 733 -4.69 -63.64 39.43
C THR A 733 -4.10 -62.55 40.34
N ILE A 734 -3.54 -61.49 39.73
CA ILE A 734 -3.25 -60.27 40.49
C ILE A 734 -4.60 -59.71 40.94
N THR A 735 -4.81 -59.64 42.26
CA THR A 735 -6.08 -59.24 42.86
C THR A 735 -6.41 -57.78 42.52
N GLY A 736 -7.71 -57.50 42.33
CA GLY A 736 -8.19 -56.30 41.62
C GLY A 736 -8.01 -54.94 42.31
N ALA A 737 -7.17 -54.84 43.34
CA ALA A 737 -6.98 -53.67 44.19
C ALA A 737 -5.52 -53.17 44.25
N GLY A 738 -4.71 -53.48 43.25
CA GLY A 738 -3.33 -52.98 43.12
C GLY A 738 -3.19 -51.75 42.22
N ALA A 739 -3.24 -51.95 40.90
CA ALA A 739 -2.76 -50.96 39.92
C ALA A 739 -3.57 -49.64 39.85
N ALA A 740 -4.88 -49.66 40.10
CA ALA A 740 -5.70 -48.44 40.08
C ALA A 740 -5.61 -47.66 41.40
N THR A 741 -5.49 -48.36 42.53
CA THR A 741 -5.37 -47.80 43.88
C THR A 741 -3.99 -47.21 44.12
N ALA A 742 -2.91 -47.87 43.67
CA ALA A 742 -1.57 -47.31 43.72
C ALA A 742 -1.46 -45.99 42.95
N ALA A 743 -2.15 -45.85 41.81
CA ALA A 743 -2.22 -44.60 41.05
C ALA A 743 -2.93 -43.45 41.80
N CYS A 744 -3.69 -43.75 42.87
CA CYS A 744 -4.29 -42.76 43.76
C CYS A 744 -3.47 -42.50 45.05
N GLU A 745 -2.52 -43.37 45.41
CA GLU A 745 -1.68 -43.20 46.60
C GLU A 745 -0.35 -42.46 46.31
N TYR A 746 0.07 -42.37 45.05
CA TYR A 746 1.21 -41.52 44.65
C TYR A 746 0.83 -40.03 44.60
N ALA A 747 0.71 -39.43 45.78
CA ALA A 747 0.50 -37.99 45.98
C ALA A 747 1.73 -37.15 45.58
N GLY A 748 1.94 -37.01 44.27
CA GLY A 748 2.82 -36.02 43.65
C GLY A 748 4.25 -36.49 43.34
N ARG A 749 4.70 -36.18 42.11
CA ARG A 749 6.08 -35.75 41.74
C ARG A 749 6.26 -35.45 40.24
N ALA A 750 5.41 -36.00 39.37
CA ALA A 750 5.43 -35.69 37.93
C ALA A 750 4.38 -34.61 37.58
N GLN A 751 4.77 -33.34 37.56
CA GLN A 751 3.96 -32.28 36.94
C GLN A 751 4.26 -32.21 35.44
N ALA A 752 3.21 -32.22 34.62
CA ALA A 752 3.27 -31.67 33.27
C ALA A 752 3.12 -30.16 33.39
N VAL A 753 3.95 -29.40 32.68
CA VAL A 753 3.73 -27.96 32.48
C VAL A 753 2.93 -27.83 31.19
N LEU A 754 1.75 -27.20 31.29
CA LEU A 754 0.79 -26.93 30.21
C LEU A 754 0.69 -25.42 29.97
#